data_AF-A0A945GWV6-F1
#
_entry.id   AF-A0A945GWV6-F1
#
_cell.length_a   1.000
_cell.length_b   1.000
_cell.length_c   1.000
_cell.angle_alpha   90.00
_cell.angle_beta   90.00
_cell.angle_gamma   90.00
#
_symmetry.space_group_name_H-M   'P 1'
#
loop_
_entity.id
_entity.type
_entity.pdbx_description
1 polymer ?
#
loop_
_entity_poly.entity_id
_entity_poly.type
_entity_poly.pdbx_seq_one_letter_code
_entity_poly.pdbx_strand_id
1 'polypeptide(L)'
;MADTNLTDLDKTIFVNDDNANLYTGVEDDAITVTGNENRIFTDGGDDTVHVSGAGNVVYTDYGNDSIVSTGDDNMLGGADGDDTIESSGNYNRLLGGYGNDTITSFGDHNFIDGEKGDDTIEAYGHYNTIEGGAGNDSITYNGSISSINAGDGSDVVTAEGNAIAIDTGAGIDTVYSAGAHNTINTGSEDDRVSVQGNHNTVNGGQGNDYVSSNGHDNAIAGGDGNDTIYSFGSNNIVDGGGGNDALFSSGHDNAIAGGDGDDTISSFGYRNTFDGGAGNDTLHTYGHDNTLIGGEGNDFITAENGNNIVDGGSGDDIIRSTFDENTIHGGADQDTISSTGSSNTISGDGGDDILTINGALNTVLGGEGNDSISVTGEDNIVDAGVGDDSISVSGSNNTASGGTGNDSISVSGSNNTASGGTGNDSISVSDSNNTASGGDDNDSISTTGNSNMLSGDAGDDILTINGAFNTADGGDGNDTIFVNGEYNEVYTGAGDDSVIVNANHNKTIRTEDGNDSINVTGFGNISFAGTGNDSVTVAGDGNWVFAEQGDDVVNMRGDGTLIAAGDGNDQVNLVGSNGLVVGEAGSDTINIAGSNNSIDGGLDNDTIRITEGEGNTASGSYGNDTLVSYSDNNVLDGGVGNDELYALGDSNEVYGGSGNDFIQMEGSNNAAFGGSGDDRITDDSQTSGSGNRYDGGEGNDFMMNSAYSTQSTLLGGEGDDTILSHGVGDTVDGGAGDDHILIANQDTSAEGGAGNDIIVAYGGADSISGGDGNDILVAGGLSAAAFGGSVGTENLSQSLGYGEEGYEEGYNANVSMDDIRMLQEGTVVDGGAGDDILAGGFGDDTLIGGEGNDTFIYTVGEGNDHIIAGNGDTLELRGGPLGEDFGMEDIDLSITSDGSHAHIWFKSDDVDTGDAGFRGGPQLWGTLNIDFEPGEMIETLRIGGQEFNFAEIVEWGGGSNTDELALSDNQLDIMEAALDSAQAAPVFYETAFAETAAHMIADDLPDGDDIV
;
A
#
# COMPACT_ATOMS: atom_id res chain seq x y z
N MET A 1 47.61 -104.69 -55.22
CA MET A 1 46.99 -105.80 -55.98
C MET A 1 47.47 -107.13 -55.40
N ALA A 2 46.85 -107.57 -54.31
CA ALA A 2 46.67 -108.96 -53.98
C ALA A 2 45.17 -109.09 -53.69
N ASP A 3 44.51 -109.89 -54.52
CA ASP A 3 43.07 -110.12 -54.59
C ASP A 3 42.78 -111.36 -53.71
N THR A 4 42.11 -111.17 -52.58
CA THR A 4 41.58 -112.26 -51.75
C THR A 4 40.11 -111.99 -51.46
N ASN A 5 39.25 -112.40 -52.41
CA ASN A 5 37.84 -112.65 -52.17
C ASN A 5 37.68 -113.75 -51.11
N LEU A 6 37.26 -113.39 -49.89
CA LEU A 6 36.98 -114.30 -48.77
C LEU A 6 35.46 -114.31 -48.46
N THR A 7 34.69 -115.09 -49.22
CA THR A 7 33.26 -115.36 -48.93
C THR A 7 33.12 -116.55 -47.96
N ASP A 8 32.59 -116.36 -46.74
CA ASP A 8 31.81 -117.28 -45.83
C ASP A 8 32.03 -116.95 -44.31
N LEU A 9 30.90 -116.79 -43.56
CA LEU A 9 30.59 -116.92 -42.11
C LEU A 9 31.53 -116.27 -41.05
N ASP A 10 31.00 -115.26 -40.34
CA ASP A 10 31.49 -114.60 -39.10
C ASP A 10 33.02 -114.48 -39.00
N LYS A 11 33.62 -113.44 -39.61
CA LYS A 11 35.09 -113.29 -39.64
C LYS A 11 35.62 -112.23 -38.68
N THR A 12 36.47 -112.69 -37.77
CA THR A 12 37.54 -111.85 -37.22
C THR A 12 38.66 -111.68 -38.26
N ILE A 13 38.90 -110.47 -38.76
CA ILE A 13 39.90 -110.13 -39.80
C ILE A 13 41.03 -109.29 -39.20
N PHE A 14 42.30 -109.63 -39.50
CA PHE A 14 43.47 -108.87 -39.06
C PHE A 14 44.23 -108.28 -40.25
N VAL A 15 44.39 -106.95 -40.29
CA VAL A 15 45.12 -106.20 -41.32
C VAL A 15 46.38 -105.58 -40.70
N ASN A 16 47.52 -106.23 -40.90
CA ASN A 16 48.81 -105.82 -40.31
C ASN A 16 49.80 -105.22 -41.34
N ASP A 17 49.42 -105.23 -42.62
CA ASP A 17 50.24 -104.66 -43.70
C ASP A 17 50.03 -103.14 -43.78
N ASP A 18 51.00 -102.41 -44.33
CA ASP A 18 50.81 -101.01 -44.72
C ASP A 18 50.26 -100.94 -46.16
N ASN A 19 49.44 -99.93 -46.47
CA ASN A 19 48.88 -99.70 -47.82
C ASN A 19 47.97 -100.83 -48.38
N ALA A 20 47.33 -101.61 -47.52
CA ALA A 20 46.37 -102.64 -47.91
C ALA A 20 44.99 -102.05 -48.21
N ASN A 21 44.22 -102.74 -49.08
CA ASN A 21 42.80 -102.47 -49.31
C ASN A 21 42.00 -103.72 -48.91
N LEU A 22 40.98 -103.56 -48.06
CA LEU A 22 40.05 -104.60 -47.64
C LEU A 22 38.62 -104.22 -48.05
N TYR A 23 37.88 -105.20 -48.57
CA TYR A 23 36.45 -105.12 -48.86
C TYR A 23 35.79 -106.35 -48.23
N THR A 24 34.78 -106.17 -47.38
CA THR A 24 34.01 -107.28 -46.80
C THR A 24 32.63 -107.43 -47.45
N GLY A 25 31.70 -108.17 -46.86
CA GLY A 25 30.36 -108.43 -47.42
C GLY A 25 29.29 -108.36 -46.33
N VAL A 26 28.04 -108.66 -46.68
CA VAL A 26 26.79 -108.33 -45.91
C VAL A 26 26.54 -109.02 -44.56
N GLU A 27 27.59 -109.49 -43.89
CA GLU A 27 27.53 -110.18 -42.60
C GLU A 27 28.30 -109.36 -41.55
N ASP A 28 27.90 -109.43 -40.29
CA ASP A 28 28.61 -108.80 -39.18
C ASP A 28 30.10 -109.24 -39.12
N ASP A 29 31.02 -108.32 -39.38
CA ASP A 29 32.46 -108.54 -39.41
C ASP A 29 33.19 -107.90 -38.20
N ALA A 30 34.28 -108.52 -37.75
CA ALA A 30 35.13 -107.98 -36.68
C ALA A 30 36.56 -107.75 -37.19
N ILE A 31 36.95 -106.51 -37.47
CA ILE A 31 38.19 -106.14 -38.16
C ILE A 31 39.18 -105.50 -37.17
N THR A 32 40.47 -105.87 -37.23
CA THR A 32 41.55 -105.22 -36.49
C THR A 32 42.67 -104.79 -37.43
N VAL A 33 42.98 -103.49 -37.45
CA VAL A 33 43.96 -102.84 -38.33
C VAL A 33 45.13 -102.32 -37.50
N THR A 34 46.33 -102.81 -37.77
CA THR A 34 47.56 -102.37 -37.08
C THR A 34 48.61 -101.73 -38.00
N GLY A 35 48.47 -101.89 -39.32
CA GLY A 35 49.32 -101.20 -40.29
C GLY A 35 48.84 -99.79 -40.62
N ASN A 36 49.63 -99.05 -41.39
CA ASN A 36 49.40 -97.64 -41.76
C ASN A 36 48.90 -97.49 -43.20
N GLU A 37 48.23 -96.38 -43.49
CA GLU A 37 47.76 -96.02 -44.84
C GLU A 37 46.84 -97.06 -45.53
N ASN A 38 46.14 -97.88 -44.74
CA ASN A 38 45.20 -98.88 -45.26
C ASN A 38 43.86 -98.26 -45.66
N ARG A 39 43.11 -98.94 -46.52
CA ARG A 39 41.72 -98.62 -46.86
C ARG A 39 40.82 -99.81 -46.56
N ILE A 40 39.88 -99.66 -45.66
CA ILE A 40 38.95 -100.69 -45.22
C ILE A 40 37.54 -100.23 -45.59
N PHE A 41 36.84 -101.06 -46.34
CA PHE A 41 35.45 -100.86 -46.70
C PHE A 41 34.67 -102.13 -46.31
N THR A 42 33.61 -101.99 -45.53
CA THR A 42 32.66 -103.10 -45.32
C THR A 42 31.44 -102.94 -46.21
N ASP A 43 30.56 -103.93 -46.28
CA ASP A 43 29.36 -103.91 -47.14
C ASP A 43 28.23 -104.62 -46.40
N GLY A 44 27.44 -103.93 -45.58
CA GLY A 44 26.28 -104.47 -44.88
C GLY A 44 26.58 -105.30 -43.62
N GLY A 45 25.71 -105.23 -42.60
CA GLY A 45 25.88 -105.96 -41.32
C GLY A 45 26.27 -105.03 -40.18
N ASP A 46 26.20 -105.49 -38.93
CA ASP A 46 26.64 -104.68 -37.77
C ASP A 46 28.13 -104.97 -37.50
N ASP A 47 29.03 -104.20 -38.10
CA ASP A 47 30.47 -104.42 -38.10
C ASP A 47 31.18 -103.82 -36.88
N THR A 48 32.35 -104.37 -36.54
CA THR A 48 33.24 -103.81 -35.50
C THR A 48 34.67 -103.65 -36.03
N VAL A 49 35.20 -102.43 -36.10
CA VAL A 49 36.54 -102.14 -36.64
C VAL A 49 37.44 -101.48 -35.60
N HIS A 50 38.55 -102.12 -35.25
CA HIS A 50 39.58 -101.56 -34.37
C HIS A 50 40.82 -101.12 -35.16
N VAL A 51 41.21 -99.85 -35.06
CA VAL A 51 42.34 -99.25 -35.80
C VAL A 51 43.42 -98.74 -34.84
N SER A 52 44.68 -99.09 -35.10
CA SER A 52 45.82 -98.63 -34.30
C SER A 52 46.99 -98.05 -35.09
N GLY A 53 47.02 -98.26 -36.41
CA GLY A 53 47.97 -97.58 -37.29
C GLY A 53 47.50 -96.16 -37.65
N ALA A 54 48.39 -95.39 -38.27
CA ALA A 54 48.11 -94.02 -38.70
C ALA A 54 47.76 -93.92 -40.20
N GLY A 55 47.04 -92.87 -40.58
CA GLY A 55 46.75 -92.55 -41.98
C GLY A 55 45.76 -93.49 -42.68
N ASN A 56 45.03 -94.32 -41.93
CA ASN A 56 44.09 -95.29 -42.47
C ASN A 56 42.75 -94.63 -42.83
N VAL A 57 42.07 -95.23 -43.81
CA VAL A 57 40.69 -94.90 -44.20
C VAL A 57 39.81 -96.10 -43.88
N VAL A 58 38.79 -95.92 -43.06
CA VAL A 58 37.76 -96.91 -42.73
C VAL A 58 36.42 -96.28 -43.09
N TYR A 59 35.64 -96.98 -43.90
CA TYR A 59 34.22 -96.69 -44.13
C TYR A 59 33.44 -97.98 -43.99
N THR A 60 32.43 -97.97 -43.14
CA THR A 60 31.43 -99.03 -43.13
C THR A 60 30.28 -98.69 -44.10
N ASP A 61 29.22 -99.50 -44.18
CA ASP A 61 28.14 -99.34 -45.19
C ASP A 61 26.76 -99.34 -44.51
N TYR A 62 25.89 -100.34 -44.75
CA TYR A 62 24.59 -100.43 -44.08
C TYR A 62 24.67 -101.24 -42.77
N GLY A 63 24.24 -100.69 -41.64
CA GLY A 63 24.17 -101.42 -40.37
C GLY A 63 24.54 -100.53 -39.19
N ASN A 64 24.45 -101.05 -37.97
CA ASN A 64 24.84 -100.30 -36.79
C ASN A 64 26.29 -100.69 -36.41
N ASP A 65 27.24 -99.95 -36.95
CA ASP A 65 28.65 -100.27 -36.93
C ASP A 65 29.39 -99.68 -35.72
N SER A 66 30.53 -100.27 -35.34
CA SER A 66 31.36 -99.83 -34.22
C SER A 66 32.82 -99.69 -34.63
N ILE A 67 33.35 -98.47 -34.67
CA ILE A 67 34.73 -98.17 -35.04
C ILE A 67 35.49 -97.63 -33.84
N VAL A 68 36.60 -98.25 -33.44
CA VAL A 68 37.49 -97.73 -32.38
C VAL A 68 38.89 -97.48 -32.94
N SER A 69 39.42 -96.27 -32.81
CA SER A 69 40.74 -95.87 -33.29
C SER A 69 41.66 -95.34 -32.18
N THR A 70 42.93 -95.75 -32.23
CA THR A 70 44.01 -95.23 -31.38
C THR A 70 45.14 -94.56 -32.18
N GLY A 71 45.08 -94.61 -33.51
CA GLY A 71 46.08 -94.00 -34.39
C GLY A 71 45.71 -92.57 -34.79
N ASP A 72 46.74 -91.81 -35.17
CA ASP A 72 46.61 -90.44 -35.70
C ASP A 72 46.29 -90.42 -37.21
N ASP A 73 45.80 -89.29 -37.73
CA ASP A 73 45.58 -89.04 -39.17
C ASP A 73 44.63 -90.04 -39.87
N ASN A 74 43.77 -90.73 -39.14
CA ASN A 74 42.81 -91.69 -39.67
C ASN A 74 41.50 -91.01 -40.10
N MET A 75 40.86 -91.52 -41.15
CA MET A 75 39.50 -91.20 -41.54
C MET A 75 38.59 -92.38 -41.26
N LEU A 76 37.55 -92.20 -40.45
CA LEU A 76 36.63 -93.22 -39.97
C LEU A 76 35.21 -92.77 -40.31
N GLY A 77 34.43 -93.60 -41.00
CA GLY A 77 33.04 -93.29 -41.37
C GLY A 77 32.09 -94.46 -41.14
N GLY A 78 30.92 -94.19 -40.53
CA GLY A 78 29.85 -95.16 -40.23
C GLY A 78 28.92 -95.46 -41.41
N ALA A 79 28.60 -94.44 -42.21
CA ALA A 79 27.68 -94.53 -43.34
C ALA A 79 26.20 -94.68 -42.94
N ASP A 80 25.46 -95.72 -43.34
CA ASP A 80 24.00 -95.79 -43.11
C ASP A 80 23.69 -96.68 -41.89
N GLY A 81 23.25 -96.10 -40.78
CA GLY A 81 22.77 -96.80 -39.58
C GLY A 81 23.00 -95.99 -38.30
N ASP A 82 22.71 -96.57 -37.13
CA ASP A 82 23.05 -95.91 -35.85
C ASP A 82 24.44 -96.38 -35.41
N ASP A 83 25.47 -95.65 -35.80
CA ASP A 83 26.87 -96.07 -35.67
C ASP A 83 27.54 -95.57 -34.39
N THR A 84 28.65 -96.20 -33.99
CA THR A 84 29.46 -95.81 -32.83
C THR A 84 30.93 -95.66 -33.21
N ILE A 85 31.48 -94.45 -33.13
CA ILE A 85 32.88 -94.16 -33.46
C ILE A 85 33.62 -93.63 -32.23
N GLU A 86 34.62 -94.35 -31.73
CA GLU A 86 35.50 -93.90 -30.65
C GLU A 86 36.93 -93.68 -31.16
N SER A 87 37.53 -92.51 -30.94
CA SER A 87 38.90 -92.21 -31.37
C SER A 87 39.73 -91.52 -30.30
N SER A 88 40.98 -91.94 -30.13
CA SER A 88 41.95 -91.33 -29.20
C SER A 88 43.18 -90.72 -29.86
N GLY A 89 43.33 -90.85 -31.18
CA GLY A 89 44.40 -90.20 -31.93
C GLY A 89 44.08 -88.74 -32.29
N ASN A 90 45.09 -88.03 -32.76
CA ASN A 90 45.02 -86.64 -33.21
C ASN A 90 44.84 -86.56 -34.73
N TYR A 91 44.39 -85.41 -35.22
CA TYR A 91 44.20 -85.12 -36.66
C TYR A 91 43.30 -86.14 -37.39
N ASN A 92 42.41 -86.82 -36.67
CA ASN A 92 41.47 -87.78 -37.22
C ASN A 92 40.24 -87.07 -37.82
N ARG A 93 39.64 -87.69 -38.83
CA ARG A 93 38.35 -87.31 -39.41
C ARG A 93 37.32 -88.40 -39.07
N LEU A 94 36.33 -88.06 -38.26
CA LEU A 94 35.26 -88.96 -37.80
C LEU A 94 33.96 -88.51 -38.45
N LEU A 95 33.27 -89.42 -39.15
CA LEU A 95 32.04 -89.14 -39.90
C LEU A 95 30.96 -90.14 -39.45
N GLY A 96 29.84 -89.66 -38.93
CA GLY A 96 28.68 -90.49 -38.56
C GLY A 96 28.05 -91.08 -39.81
N GLY A 97 27.23 -90.28 -40.50
CA GLY A 97 26.61 -90.65 -41.77
C GLY A 97 25.10 -90.41 -41.75
N TYR A 98 24.30 -91.41 -42.07
CA TYR A 98 22.85 -91.37 -41.97
C TYR A 98 22.40 -92.26 -40.81
N GLY A 99 21.76 -91.67 -39.81
CA GLY A 99 21.21 -92.38 -38.65
C GLY A 99 21.61 -91.66 -37.38
N ASN A 100 21.26 -92.20 -36.22
CA ASN A 100 21.53 -91.53 -34.97
C ASN A 100 22.85 -92.05 -34.39
N ASP A 101 23.94 -91.35 -34.70
CA ASP A 101 25.30 -91.80 -34.45
C ASP A 101 25.80 -91.40 -33.08
N THR A 102 26.76 -92.15 -32.55
CA THR A 102 27.47 -91.86 -31.30
C THR A 102 28.97 -91.75 -31.56
N ILE A 103 29.52 -90.53 -31.47
CA ILE A 103 30.93 -90.27 -31.74
C ILE A 103 31.64 -89.80 -30.46
N THR A 104 32.71 -90.49 -30.05
CA THR A 104 33.58 -90.09 -28.94
C THR A 104 35.01 -89.82 -29.42
N SER A 105 35.59 -88.67 -29.09
CA SER A 105 36.91 -88.25 -29.56
C SER A 105 37.77 -87.68 -28.43
N PHE A 106 38.98 -88.21 -28.21
CA PHE A 106 39.88 -87.76 -27.13
C PHE A 106 41.11 -86.96 -27.58
N GLY A 107 41.38 -86.88 -28.88
CA GLY A 107 42.59 -86.26 -29.43
C GLY A 107 42.43 -84.80 -29.82
N ASP A 108 43.56 -84.15 -30.12
CA ASP A 108 43.62 -82.77 -30.60
C ASP A 108 43.47 -82.71 -32.14
N HIS A 109 43.02 -81.57 -32.66
CA HIS A 109 42.91 -81.28 -34.10
C HIS A 109 42.03 -82.26 -34.91
N ASN A 110 41.10 -82.93 -34.25
CA ASN A 110 40.15 -83.83 -34.89
C ASN A 110 39.03 -83.04 -35.59
N PHE A 111 38.61 -83.53 -36.75
CA PHE A 111 37.38 -83.13 -37.43
C PHE A 111 36.31 -84.19 -37.16
N ILE A 112 35.18 -83.78 -36.63
CA ILE A 112 34.08 -84.64 -36.21
C ILE A 112 32.82 -84.11 -36.88
N ASP A 113 32.06 -84.98 -37.54
CA ASP A 113 30.87 -84.61 -38.31
C ASP A 113 29.82 -85.73 -38.14
N GLY A 114 28.66 -85.42 -37.55
CA GLY A 114 27.54 -86.36 -37.42
C GLY A 114 26.82 -86.61 -38.75
N GLU A 115 26.89 -85.63 -39.65
CA GLU A 115 26.20 -85.59 -40.95
C GLU A 115 24.66 -85.53 -40.84
N LYS A 116 23.95 -86.63 -40.64
CA LYS A 116 22.48 -86.67 -40.66
C LYS A 116 21.89 -87.63 -39.64
N GLY A 117 21.02 -87.10 -38.80
CA GLY A 117 20.26 -87.83 -37.81
C GLY A 117 20.31 -87.07 -36.49
N ASP A 118 19.74 -87.65 -35.43
CA ASP A 118 19.88 -87.07 -34.09
C ASP A 118 21.15 -87.65 -33.46
N ASP A 119 22.29 -86.97 -33.60
CA ASP A 119 23.61 -87.48 -33.27
C ASP A 119 24.04 -87.15 -31.84
N THR A 120 24.91 -87.99 -31.25
CA THR A 120 25.53 -87.77 -29.94
C THR A 120 27.04 -87.70 -30.07
N ILE A 121 27.61 -86.51 -29.88
CA ILE A 121 29.06 -86.26 -30.01
C ILE A 121 29.66 -85.90 -28.65
N GLU A 122 30.66 -86.66 -28.22
CA GLU A 122 31.47 -86.38 -27.03
C GLU A 122 32.94 -86.17 -27.41
N ALA A 123 33.44 -84.94 -27.32
CA ALA A 123 34.78 -84.60 -27.77
C ALA A 123 35.63 -83.93 -26.68
N TYR A 124 36.93 -84.25 -26.67
CA TYR A 124 37.92 -83.73 -25.77
C TYR A 124 39.15 -83.25 -26.54
N GLY A 125 40.02 -82.46 -25.91
CA GLY A 125 41.27 -81.99 -26.51
C GLY A 125 41.20 -80.55 -26.99
N HIS A 126 42.15 -80.12 -27.82
CA HIS A 126 42.25 -78.73 -28.31
C HIS A 126 42.22 -78.68 -29.84
N TYR A 127 41.80 -77.55 -30.41
CA TYR A 127 41.80 -77.31 -31.87
C TYR A 127 40.91 -78.25 -32.68
N ASN A 128 39.88 -78.80 -32.06
CA ASN A 128 38.91 -79.65 -32.72
C ASN A 128 37.88 -78.82 -33.51
N THR A 129 37.39 -79.40 -34.61
CA THR A 129 36.24 -78.90 -35.36
C THR A 129 35.14 -79.95 -35.27
N ILE A 130 33.98 -79.55 -34.79
CA ILE A 130 32.81 -80.40 -34.56
C ILE A 130 31.67 -79.84 -35.39
N GLU A 131 31.04 -80.70 -36.18
CA GLU A 131 29.84 -80.46 -36.98
C GLU A 131 28.79 -81.49 -36.52
N GLY A 132 27.61 -81.04 -36.08
CA GLY A 132 26.49 -81.93 -35.72
C GLY A 132 25.86 -82.47 -37.00
N GLY A 133 25.32 -81.57 -37.82
CA GLY A 133 24.77 -81.90 -39.12
C GLY A 133 23.30 -81.51 -39.21
N ALA A 134 22.45 -82.42 -39.66
CA ALA A 134 21.01 -82.21 -39.72
C ALA A 134 20.28 -83.18 -38.80
N GLY A 135 19.46 -82.66 -37.89
CA GLY A 135 18.75 -83.41 -36.85
C GLY A 135 18.97 -82.75 -35.50
N ASN A 136 18.45 -83.34 -34.42
CA ASN A 136 18.57 -82.77 -33.08
C ASN A 136 19.78 -83.37 -32.38
N ASP A 137 20.90 -82.67 -32.44
CA ASP A 137 22.20 -83.19 -32.04
C ASP A 137 22.51 -82.87 -30.56
N SER A 138 23.26 -83.77 -29.92
CA SER A 138 23.75 -83.61 -28.56
C SER A 138 25.27 -83.60 -28.53
N ILE A 139 25.86 -82.42 -28.35
CA ILE A 139 27.31 -82.21 -28.40
C ILE A 139 27.82 -81.89 -26.99
N THR A 140 28.68 -82.74 -26.43
CA THR A 140 29.44 -82.49 -25.20
C THR A 140 30.92 -82.32 -25.53
N TYR A 141 31.48 -81.14 -25.22
CA TYR A 141 32.85 -80.80 -25.56
C TYR A 141 33.64 -80.32 -24.33
N ASN A 142 34.83 -80.89 -24.11
CA ASN A 142 35.74 -80.53 -23.02
C ASN A 142 37.14 -80.21 -23.57
N GLY A 143 37.44 -78.92 -23.74
CA GLY A 143 38.64 -78.55 -24.48
C GLY A 143 38.86 -77.06 -24.63
N SER A 144 39.75 -76.62 -25.53
CA SER A 144 39.94 -75.17 -25.76
C SER A 144 40.39 -74.88 -27.18
N ILE A 145 40.09 -73.66 -27.65
CA ILE A 145 40.46 -73.17 -28.98
C ILE A 145 39.86 -74.07 -30.07
N SER A 146 38.54 -74.23 -30.07
CA SER A 146 37.84 -75.16 -30.98
C SER A 146 36.58 -74.53 -31.55
N SER A 147 36.06 -75.12 -32.63
CA SER A 147 34.83 -74.70 -33.29
C SER A 147 33.78 -75.80 -33.23
N ILE A 148 32.56 -75.44 -32.86
CA ILE A 148 31.38 -76.28 -32.86
C ILE A 148 30.35 -75.61 -33.76
N ASN A 149 29.87 -76.34 -34.77
CA ASN A 149 28.68 -76.01 -35.54
C ASN A 149 27.66 -77.13 -35.28
N ALA A 150 26.50 -76.84 -34.70
CA ALA A 150 25.52 -77.88 -34.40
C ALA A 150 24.70 -78.22 -35.66
N GLY A 151 24.10 -77.23 -36.31
CA GLY A 151 23.63 -77.34 -37.70
C GLY A 151 22.15 -77.01 -37.84
N ASP A 152 21.39 -77.89 -38.50
CA ASP A 152 19.93 -77.73 -38.65
C ASP A 152 19.22 -78.65 -37.65
N GLY A 153 18.43 -78.12 -36.72
CA GLY A 153 17.63 -78.88 -35.76
C GLY A 153 17.68 -78.28 -34.37
N SER A 154 16.98 -78.89 -33.40
CA SER A 154 16.98 -78.40 -32.01
C SER A 154 18.11 -79.05 -31.23
N ASP A 155 19.24 -78.37 -31.16
CA ASP A 155 20.50 -78.92 -30.70
C ASP A 155 20.79 -78.62 -29.23
N VAL A 156 21.59 -79.49 -28.60
CA VAL A 156 22.07 -79.31 -27.22
C VAL A 156 23.59 -79.34 -27.20
N VAL A 157 24.21 -78.18 -26.96
CA VAL A 157 25.67 -78.03 -26.86
C VAL A 157 26.08 -77.80 -25.40
N THR A 158 26.91 -78.66 -24.84
CA THR A 158 27.58 -78.46 -23.54
C THR A 158 29.08 -78.35 -23.75
N ALA A 159 29.65 -77.16 -23.54
CA ALA A 159 31.06 -76.87 -23.82
C ALA A 159 31.79 -76.36 -22.58
N GLU A 160 32.81 -77.09 -22.11
CA GLU A 160 33.72 -76.66 -21.04
C GLU A 160 35.11 -76.30 -21.59
N GLY A 161 35.54 -75.08 -21.29
CA GLY A 161 36.88 -74.55 -21.53
C GLY A 161 36.86 -73.21 -22.26
N ASN A 162 38.02 -72.80 -22.81
CA ASN A 162 38.22 -71.42 -23.24
C ASN A 162 38.35 -71.27 -24.76
N ALA A 163 37.98 -70.11 -25.28
CA ALA A 163 38.11 -69.75 -26.69
C ALA A 163 37.40 -70.75 -27.63
N ILE A 164 36.19 -71.15 -27.28
CA ILE A 164 35.35 -72.03 -28.08
C ILE A 164 34.38 -71.18 -28.90
N ALA A 165 34.37 -71.36 -30.21
CA ALA A 165 33.37 -70.77 -31.09
C ALA A 165 32.22 -71.79 -31.27
N ILE A 166 31.00 -71.40 -30.91
CA ILE A 166 29.79 -72.22 -30.96
C ILE A 166 28.81 -71.51 -31.88
N ASP A 167 28.29 -72.22 -32.87
CA ASP A 167 27.26 -71.80 -33.80
C ASP A 167 26.21 -72.92 -33.83
N THR A 168 24.98 -72.69 -33.35
CA THR A 168 23.99 -73.79 -33.31
C THR A 168 23.13 -73.83 -34.55
N GLY A 169 22.83 -72.69 -35.18
CA GLY A 169 22.30 -72.64 -36.54
C GLY A 169 20.80 -72.36 -36.58
N ALA A 170 20.01 -73.30 -37.08
CA ALA A 170 18.57 -73.12 -37.20
C ALA A 170 17.82 -74.17 -36.37
N GLY A 171 16.95 -73.73 -35.48
CA GLY A 171 16.22 -74.61 -34.58
C GLY A 171 16.07 -73.97 -33.21
N ILE A 172 15.31 -74.62 -32.33
CA ILE A 172 15.27 -74.21 -30.91
C ILE A 172 16.44 -74.88 -30.18
N ASP A 173 17.49 -74.12 -29.90
CA ASP A 173 18.76 -74.64 -29.40
C ASP A 173 18.97 -74.41 -27.91
N THR A 174 19.83 -75.23 -27.30
CA THR A 174 20.26 -75.06 -25.91
C THR A 174 21.77 -75.17 -25.77
N VAL A 175 22.39 -74.08 -25.31
CA VAL A 175 23.86 -74.01 -25.09
C VAL A 175 24.18 -73.85 -23.61
N TYR A 176 25.03 -74.73 -23.08
CA TYR A 176 25.69 -74.58 -21.79
C TYR A 176 27.18 -74.39 -22.02
N SER A 177 27.71 -73.19 -21.77
CA SER A 177 29.13 -72.89 -21.92
C SER A 177 29.77 -72.52 -20.59
N ALA A 178 30.92 -73.10 -20.28
CA ALA A 178 31.71 -72.75 -19.11
C ALA A 178 33.15 -72.43 -19.51
N GLY A 179 33.69 -71.30 -19.05
CA GLY A 179 35.05 -70.86 -19.35
C GLY A 179 35.10 -69.40 -19.80
N ALA A 180 36.21 -69.02 -20.41
CA ALA A 180 36.45 -67.64 -20.84
C ALA A 180 36.69 -67.52 -22.34
N HIS A 181 36.34 -66.36 -22.90
CA HIS A 181 36.53 -66.04 -24.31
C HIS A 181 35.76 -66.93 -25.28
N ASN A 182 34.68 -67.57 -24.84
CA ASN A 182 33.81 -68.33 -25.74
C ASN A 182 32.93 -67.36 -26.54
N THR A 183 32.69 -67.70 -27.80
CA THR A 183 31.80 -66.97 -28.71
C THR A 183 30.65 -67.89 -29.08
N ILE A 184 29.41 -67.46 -28.87
CA ILE A 184 28.20 -68.26 -29.05
C ILE A 184 27.25 -67.47 -29.95
N ASN A 185 26.78 -68.10 -31.02
CA ASN A 185 25.67 -67.61 -31.85
C ASN A 185 24.63 -68.72 -31.93
N THR A 186 23.35 -68.43 -31.68
CA THR A 186 22.32 -69.48 -31.73
C THR A 186 21.44 -69.43 -32.96
N GLY A 187 21.22 -68.25 -33.54
CA GLY A 187 20.81 -68.13 -34.94
C GLY A 187 19.35 -67.74 -35.08
N SER A 188 18.44 -68.68 -35.33
CA SER A 188 17.02 -68.38 -35.52
C SER A 188 16.13 -69.30 -34.70
N GLU A 189 14.99 -68.76 -34.24
CA GLU A 189 13.99 -69.36 -33.35
C GLU A 189 14.31 -69.11 -31.87
N ASP A 190 13.46 -69.57 -30.94
CA ASP A 190 13.55 -69.18 -29.52
C ASP A 190 14.61 -70.02 -28.78
N ASP A 191 15.83 -69.50 -28.60
CA ASP A 191 16.98 -70.24 -28.10
C ASP A 191 17.22 -70.09 -26.59
N ARG A 192 18.07 -70.98 -26.02
CA ARG A 192 18.44 -70.94 -24.61
C ARG A 192 19.94 -71.06 -24.38
N VAL A 193 20.57 -69.99 -23.93
CA VAL A 193 22.00 -69.93 -23.64
C VAL A 193 22.27 -69.75 -22.14
N SER A 194 23.16 -70.57 -21.58
CA SER A 194 23.70 -70.38 -20.24
C SER A 194 25.22 -70.36 -20.27
N VAL A 195 25.81 -69.23 -19.86
CA VAL A 195 27.26 -69.02 -19.85
C VAL A 195 27.76 -68.83 -18.43
N GLN A 196 28.87 -69.49 -18.12
CA GLN A 196 29.66 -69.28 -16.91
C GLN A 196 31.08 -68.86 -17.27
N GLY A 197 31.62 -67.88 -16.55
CA GLY A 197 32.97 -67.36 -16.73
C GLY A 197 32.98 -65.99 -17.42
N ASN A 198 34.16 -65.54 -17.83
CA ASN A 198 34.43 -64.14 -18.12
C ASN A 198 34.78 -63.91 -19.59
N HIS A 199 34.60 -62.68 -20.10
CA HIS A 199 34.99 -62.30 -21.46
C HIS A 199 34.32 -63.13 -22.57
N ASN A 200 33.15 -63.70 -22.32
CA ASN A 200 32.38 -64.43 -23.31
C ASN A 200 31.55 -63.47 -24.17
N THR A 201 31.27 -63.88 -25.41
CA THR A 201 30.40 -63.17 -26.35
C THR A 201 29.23 -64.07 -26.71
N VAL A 202 28.01 -63.56 -26.57
CA VAL A 202 26.76 -64.27 -26.89
C VAL A 202 25.94 -63.41 -27.83
N ASN A 203 25.34 -64.04 -28.85
CA ASN A 203 24.35 -63.47 -29.74
C ASN A 203 23.20 -64.47 -29.89
N GLY A 204 22.00 -64.10 -29.45
CA GLY A 204 20.79 -64.94 -29.56
C GLY A 204 20.36 -65.07 -31.02
N GLY A 205 20.19 -63.95 -31.71
CA GLY A 205 19.88 -63.92 -33.14
C GLY A 205 18.45 -63.48 -33.40
N GLN A 206 17.64 -64.31 -34.06
CA GLN A 206 16.21 -64.03 -34.27
C GLN A 206 15.38 -64.94 -33.40
N GLY A 207 14.37 -64.44 -32.69
CA GLY A 207 13.55 -65.25 -31.81
C GLY A 207 13.39 -64.60 -30.46
N ASN A 208 12.65 -65.23 -29.56
CA ASN A 208 12.54 -64.77 -28.17
C ASN A 208 13.50 -65.60 -27.33
N ASP A 209 14.72 -65.12 -27.22
CA ASP A 209 15.85 -65.86 -26.66
C ASP A 209 15.94 -65.73 -25.14
N TYR A 210 16.43 -66.78 -24.50
CA TYR A 210 16.75 -66.79 -23.08
C TYR A 210 18.27 -66.89 -22.88
N VAL A 211 18.89 -65.82 -22.40
CA VAL A 211 20.33 -65.81 -22.10
C VAL A 211 20.56 -65.62 -20.61
N SER A 212 21.35 -66.50 -19.99
CA SER A 212 21.82 -66.34 -18.61
C SER A 212 23.34 -66.41 -18.54
N SER A 213 23.98 -65.30 -18.20
CA SER A 213 25.43 -65.16 -18.12
C SER A 213 25.88 -64.87 -16.68
N ASN A 214 26.90 -65.60 -16.23
CA ASN A 214 27.53 -65.41 -14.92
C ASN A 214 29.02 -65.15 -15.10
N GLY A 215 29.49 -63.99 -14.68
CA GLY A 215 30.90 -63.58 -14.75
C GLY A 215 31.04 -62.12 -15.15
N HIS A 216 32.28 -61.68 -15.29
CA HIS A 216 32.59 -60.29 -15.63
C HIS A 216 33.11 -60.13 -17.06
N ASP A 217 32.99 -58.92 -17.58
CA ASP A 217 33.43 -58.52 -18.92
C ASP A 217 32.78 -59.31 -20.07
N ASN A 218 31.56 -59.84 -19.87
CA ASN A 218 30.82 -60.55 -20.93
C ASN A 218 30.09 -59.55 -21.85
N ALA A 219 30.00 -59.86 -23.14
CA ALA A 219 29.21 -59.12 -24.13
C ALA A 219 28.04 -59.99 -24.59
N ILE A 220 26.82 -59.50 -24.47
CA ILE A 220 25.59 -60.26 -24.74
C ILE A 220 24.69 -59.40 -25.63
N ALA A 221 24.25 -59.98 -26.75
CA ALA A 221 23.20 -59.43 -27.59
C ALA A 221 22.02 -60.43 -27.62
N GLY A 222 20.80 -59.96 -27.41
CA GLY A 222 19.57 -60.73 -27.63
C GLY A 222 19.34 -60.91 -29.13
N GLY A 223 19.05 -59.81 -29.82
CA GLY A 223 18.88 -59.78 -31.28
C GLY A 223 17.48 -59.28 -31.67
N ASP A 224 16.87 -59.88 -32.69
CA ASP A 224 15.49 -59.55 -33.08
C ASP A 224 14.50 -60.46 -32.32
N GLY A 225 13.58 -59.90 -31.55
CA GLY A 225 12.49 -60.59 -30.85
C GLY A 225 12.39 -60.12 -29.39
N ASN A 226 11.52 -60.74 -28.59
CA ASN A 226 11.33 -60.33 -27.20
C ASN A 226 12.20 -61.20 -26.29
N ASP A 227 13.42 -60.75 -26.03
CA ASP A 227 14.44 -61.51 -25.35
C ASP A 227 14.38 -61.40 -23.83
N THR A 228 14.91 -62.41 -23.14
CA THR A 228 15.07 -62.41 -21.69
C THR A 228 16.53 -62.66 -21.33
N ILE A 229 17.20 -61.63 -20.82
CA ILE A 229 18.63 -61.68 -20.51
C ILE A 229 18.87 -61.50 -19.02
N TYR A 230 19.54 -62.48 -18.40
CA TYR A 230 20.06 -62.40 -17.03
C TYR A 230 21.59 -62.27 -17.08
N SER A 231 22.11 -61.09 -16.76
CA SER A 231 23.56 -60.80 -16.74
C SER A 231 24.06 -60.56 -15.31
N PHE A 232 24.72 -61.56 -14.73
CA PHE A 232 25.25 -61.46 -13.37
C PHE A 232 26.77 -61.23 -13.40
N GLY A 233 27.26 -60.15 -12.77
CA GLY A 233 28.69 -59.92 -12.62
C GLY A 233 29.05 -58.45 -12.76
N SER A 234 30.17 -58.12 -13.39
CA SER A 234 30.62 -56.71 -13.46
C SER A 234 31.21 -56.41 -14.81
N ASN A 235 31.16 -55.15 -15.24
CA ASN A 235 31.63 -54.73 -16.57
C ASN A 235 30.98 -55.49 -17.74
N ASN A 236 29.80 -56.06 -17.57
CA ASN A 236 29.11 -56.71 -18.68
C ASN A 236 28.50 -55.64 -19.60
N ILE A 237 28.50 -55.95 -20.90
CA ILE A 237 27.80 -55.18 -21.93
C ILE A 237 26.62 -56.04 -22.37
N VAL A 238 25.41 -55.50 -22.27
CA VAL A 238 24.16 -56.17 -22.63
C VAL A 238 23.40 -55.28 -23.60
N ASP A 239 22.91 -55.86 -24.67
CA ASP A 239 22.09 -55.23 -25.72
C ASP A 239 20.88 -56.14 -25.95
N GLY A 240 19.67 -55.65 -25.73
CA GLY A 240 18.43 -56.39 -25.98
C GLY A 240 18.25 -56.61 -27.48
N GLY A 241 18.21 -55.51 -28.23
CA GLY A 241 18.15 -55.52 -29.68
C GLY A 241 16.85 -54.91 -30.16
N GLY A 242 16.04 -55.66 -30.92
CA GLY A 242 14.76 -55.18 -31.41
C GLY A 242 13.61 -56.07 -30.95
N GLY A 243 12.66 -55.51 -30.22
CA GLY A 243 11.54 -56.22 -29.61
C GLY A 243 11.34 -55.71 -28.19
N ASN A 244 10.42 -56.29 -27.44
CA ASN A 244 10.14 -55.88 -26.07
C ASN A 244 10.91 -56.80 -25.11
N ASP A 245 12.08 -56.34 -24.68
CA ASP A 245 13.08 -57.15 -23.98
C ASP A 245 12.97 -57.05 -22.46
N ALA A 246 13.42 -58.11 -21.78
CA ALA A 246 13.45 -58.22 -20.33
C ALA A 246 14.90 -58.43 -19.84
N LEU A 247 15.55 -57.35 -19.43
CA LEU A 247 16.96 -57.30 -19.08
C LEU A 247 17.15 -57.18 -17.56
N PHE A 248 17.79 -58.20 -16.98
CA PHE A 248 18.06 -58.28 -15.54
C PHE A 248 19.56 -58.35 -15.29
N SER A 249 20.09 -57.39 -14.55
CA SER A 249 21.51 -57.35 -14.21
C SER A 249 21.78 -57.29 -12.71
N SER A 250 23.01 -57.63 -12.33
CA SER A 250 23.52 -57.43 -10.97
C SER A 250 25.02 -57.17 -11.00
N GLY A 251 25.55 -56.64 -9.89
CA GLY A 251 26.95 -56.26 -9.73
C GLY A 251 27.25 -54.88 -10.30
N HIS A 252 28.50 -54.50 -10.57
CA HIS A 252 28.83 -53.10 -10.83
C HIS A 252 29.39 -52.82 -12.22
N ASP A 253 29.27 -51.56 -12.63
CA ASP A 253 29.86 -51.03 -13.87
C ASP A 253 29.36 -51.74 -15.15
N ASN A 254 28.11 -52.25 -15.16
CA ASN A 254 27.52 -52.85 -16.36
C ASN A 254 26.89 -51.76 -17.25
N ALA A 255 26.98 -51.94 -18.57
CA ALA A 255 26.29 -51.14 -19.58
C ALA A 255 25.18 -51.99 -20.20
N ILE A 256 23.95 -51.49 -20.19
CA ILE A 256 22.75 -52.22 -20.62
C ILE A 256 21.94 -51.33 -21.53
N ALA A 257 21.67 -51.78 -22.75
CA ALA A 257 20.78 -51.15 -23.71
C ALA A 257 19.55 -52.05 -23.94
N GLY A 258 18.35 -51.47 -23.94
CA GLY A 258 17.12 -52.13 -24.37
C GLY A 258 17.11 -52.28 -25.89
N GLY A 259 17.02 -51.16 -26.59
CA GLY A 259 17.09 -51.09 -28.05
C GLY A 259 15.79 -50.54 -28.64
N ASP A 260 15.28 -51.17 -29.70
CA ASP A 260 13.99 -50.79 -30.30
C ASP A 260 12.87 -51.62 -29.65
N GLY A 261 11.89 -51.02 -28.99
CA GLY A 261 10.71 -51.70 -28.42
C GLY A 261 10.38 -51.20 -27.02
N ASP A 262 9.31 -51.73 -26.41
CA ASP A 262 8.97 -51.36 -25.02
C ASP A 262 9.73 -52.30 -24.05
N ASP A 263 10.87 -51.87 -23.54
CA ASP A 263 11.81 -52.69 -22.80
C ASP A 263 11.65 -52.60 -21.28
N THR A 264 12.13 -53.63 -20.57
CA THR A 264 12.18 -53.64 -19.10
C THR A 264 13.60 -53.94 -18.64
N ILE A 265 14.25 -52.92 -18.05
CA ILE A 265 15.63 -53.01 -17.56
C ILE A 265 15.65 -52.88 -16.03
N SER A 266 16.27 -53.85 -15.35
CA SER A 266 16.45 -53.76 -13.90
C SER A 266 17.82 -54.25 -13.41
N SER A 267 18.37 -53.57 -12.39
CA SER A 267 19.60 -54.02 -11.72
C SER A 267 19.61 -53.78 -10.22
N PHE A 268 20.22 -54.74 -9.51
CA PHE A 268 20.55 -54.64 -8.08
C PHE A 268 21.97 -54.11 -7.80
N GLY A 269 22.65 -53.71 -8.86
CA GLY A 269 24.03 -53.28 -8.89
C GLY A 269 24.28 -51.80 -8.63
N TYR A 270 25.54 -51.40 -8.43
CA TYR A 270 25.94 -49.98 -8.33
C TYR A 270 26.76 -49.53 -9.56
N ARG A 271 26.70 -48.25 -9.93
CA ARG A 271 27.39 -47.66 -11.10
C ARG A 271 27.08 -48.33 -12.43
N ASN A 272 25.83 -48.74 -12.65
CA ASN A 272 25.42 -49.23 -13.96
C ASN A 272 24.95 -48.07 -14.85
N THR A 273 25.04 -48.26 -16.16
CA THR A 273 24.49 -47.36 -17.18
C THR A 273 23.40 -48.09 -17.94
N PHE A 274 22.19 -47.53 -17.93
CA PHE A 274 21.04 -48.02 -18.70
C PHE A 274 20.69 -47.02 -19.79
N ASP A 275 20.30 -47.56 -20.93
CA ASP A 275 19.77 -46.85 -22.09
C ASP A 275 18.53 -47.64 -22.54
N GLY A 276 17.32 -47.07 -22.40
CA GLY A 276 16.08 -47.73 -22.82
C GLY A 276 16.07 -47.91 -24.33
N GLY A 277 16.25 -46.79 -25.04
CA GLY A 277 16.35 -46.78 -26.49
C GLY A 277 15.12 -46.13 -27.10
N ALA A 278 14.43 -46.82 -28.01
CA ALA A 278 13.23 -46.30 -28.64
C ALA A 278 12.01 -47.15 -28.27
N GLY A 279 11.04 -46.57 -27.58
CA GLY A 279 9.83 -47.24 -27.10
C GLY A 279 9.43 -46.72 -25.73
N ASN A 280 8.41 -47.30 -25.11
CA ASN A 280 8.01 -46.89 -23.76
C ASN A 280 8.64 -47.84 -22.75
N ASP A 281 9.80 -47.45 -22.25
CA ASP A 281 10.67 -48.32 -21.49
C ASP A 281 10.40 -48.25 -19.99
N THR A 282 10.75 -49.31 -19.27
CA THR A 282 10.68 -49.38 -17.81
C THR A 282 12.06 -49.65 -17.23
N LEU A 283 12.67 -48.63 -16.64
CA LEU A 283 14.01 -48.67 -16.07
C LEU A 283 13.95 -48.63 -14.54
N HIS A 284 14.57 -49.61 -13.88
CA HIS A 284 14.53 -49.70 -12.42
C HIS A 284 15.88 -50.10 -11.79
N THR A 285 16.46 -49.22 -10.97
CA THR A 285 17.71 -49.51 -10.25
C THR A 285 17.50 -49.56 -8.74
N TYR A 286 18.09 -50.57 -8.10
CA TYR A 286 18.10 -50.71 -6.63
C TYR A 286 19.44 -50.36 -5.95
N GLY A 287 20.54 -50.27 -6.70
CA GLY A 287 21.86 -49.96 -6.13
C GLY A 287 22.28 -48.51 -6.32
N HIS A 288 23.49 -48.15 -5.91
CA HIS A 288 23.93 -46.75 -5.85
C HIS A 288 24.56 -46.25 -7.16
N ASP A 289 24.52 -44.94 -7.38
CA ASP A 289 25.35 -44.22 -8.34
C ASP A 289 25.15 -44.63 -9.82
N ASN A 290 23.92 -44.90 -10.25
CA ASN A 290 23.63 -45.34 -11.61
C ASN A 290 23.35 -44.16 -12.56
N THR A 291 23.48 -44.42 -13.86
CA THR A 291 23.01 -43.54 -14.94
C THR A 291 21.87 -44.23 -15.67
N LEU A 292 20.72 -43.58 -15.77
CA LEU A 292 19.53 -44.08 -16.43
C LEU A 292 19.12 -43.08 -17.52
N ILE A 293 18.98 -43.56 -18.75
CA ILE A 293 18.53 -42.78 -19.91
C ILE A 293 17.31 -43.52 -20.46
N GLY A 294 16.15 -42.86 -20.51
CA GLY A 294 14.92 -43.42 -21.09
C GLY A 294 15.07 -43.56 -22.61
N GLY A 295 15.12 -42.43 -23.31
CA GLY A 295 15.36 -42.38 -24.75
C GLY A 295 14.21 -41.73 -25.51
N GLU A 296 13.77 -42.34 -26.61
CA GLU A 296 12.58 -41.90 -27.35
C GLU A 296 11.34 -42.66 -26.87
N GLY A 297 10.32 -41.99 -26.34
CA GLY A 297 9.05 -42.59 -25.95
C GLY A 297 8.64 -42.15 -24.54
N ASN A 298 7.54 -42.70 -24.02
CA ASN A 298 7.04 -42.31 -22.70
C ASN A 298 7.54 -43.32 -21.66
N ASP A 299 8.62 -42.99 -20.98
CA ASP A 299 9.37 -43.90 -20.15
C ASP A 299 8.95 -43.87 -18.68
N PHE A 300 9.14 -45.01 -18.01
CA PHE A 300 8.97 -45.15 -16.58
C PHE A 300 10.31 -45.43 -15.91
N ILE A 301 10.87 -44.42 -15.27
CA ILE A 301 12.19 -44.51 -14.65
C ILE A 301 12.07 -44.46 -13.13
N THR A 302 12.68 -45.43 -12.45
CA THR A 302 12.79 -45.44 -10.99
C THR A 302 14.23 -45.65 -10.55
N ALA A 303 14.81 -44.60 -9.96
CA ALA A 303 16.15 -44.60 -9.39
C ALA A 303 16.07 -44.69 -7.86
N GLU A 304 16.36 -45.86 -7.29
CA GLU A 304 16.45 -46.04 -5.85
C GLU A 304 17.91 -46.06 -5.36
N ASN A 305 18.15 -45.45 -4.19
CA ASN A 305 19.44 -45.44 -3.47
C ASN A 305 20.60 -44.72 -4.17
N GLY A 306 21.42 -44.00 -3.40
CA GLY A 306 22.65 -43.37 -3.88
C GLY A 306 22.41 -42.21 -4.84
N ASN A 307 23.49 -41.77 -5.50
CA ASN A 307 23.55 -40.54 -6.26
C ASN A 307 23.35 -40.82 -7.75
N ASN A 308 22.11 -40.89 -8.21
CA ASN A 308 21.82 -41.28 -9.59
C ASN A 308 21.82 -40.09 -10.54
N ILE A 309 22.11 -40.37 -11.81
CA ILE A 309 21.91 -39.46 -12.94
C ILE A 309 20.76 -40.05 -13.76
N VAL A 310 19.70 -39.28 -13.96
CA VAL A 310 18.51 -39.68 -14.72
C VAL A 310 18.22 -38.66 -15.80
N ASP A 311 17.93 -39.14 -17.01
CA ASP A 311 17.51 -38.38 -18.18
C ASP A 311 16.32 -39.13 -18.80
N GLY A 312 15.14 -38.51 -18.86
CA GLY A 312 13.95 -39.11 -19.47
C GLY A 312 14.12 -39.23 -20.99
N GLY A 313 14.42 -38.10 -21.64
CA GLY A 313 14.71 -38.05 -23.06
C GLY A 313 13.64 -37.27 -23.81
N SER A 314 12.93 -37.91 -24.74
CA SER A 314 11.81 -37.27 -25.44
C SER A 314 10.56 -38.10 -25.28
N GLY A 315 9.45 -37.46 -24.92
CA GLY A 315 8.18 -38.12 -24.64
C GLY A 315 7.68 -37.70 -23.26
N ASP A 316 6.46 -38.10 -22.90
CA ASP A 316 5.91 -37.75 -21.59
C ASP A 316 6.38 -38.78 -20.54
N ASP A 317 7.47 -38.47 -19.81
CA ASP A 317 8.14 -39.41 -18.93
C ASP A 317 7.65 -39.39 -17.48
N ILE A 318 7.82 -40.50 -16.77
CA ILE A 318 7.54 -40.62 -15.34
C ILE A 318 8.81 -41.03 -14.60
N ILE A 319 9.39 -40.07 -13.89
CA ILE A 319 10.63 -40.26 -13.14
C ILE A 319 10.35 -40.29 -11.64
N ARG A 320 10.80 -41.35 -10.96
CA ARG A 320 10.79 -41.47 -9.50
C ARG A 320 12.19 -41.64 -8.96
N SER A 321 12.59 -40.76 -8.06
CA SER A 321 13.88 -40.83 -7.40
C SER A 321 13.77 -40.76 -5.87
N THR A 322 14.72 -41.39 -5.20
CA THR A 322 14.81 -41.41 -3.74
C THR A 322 16.26 -41.15 -3.30
N PHE A 323 16.44 -40.82 -2.02
CA PHE A 323 17.74 -40.50 -1.43
C PHE A 323 18.31 -39.15 -1.89
N ASP A 324 19.52 -38.87 -1.41
CA ASP A 324 20.15 -37.57 -1.53
C ASP A 324 21.05 -37.50 -2.78
N GLU A 325 21.33 -36.30 -3.28
CA GLU A 325 22.34 -36.01 -4.32
C GLU A 325 22.08 -36.66 -5.70
N ASN A 326 20.82 -36.77 -6.13
CA ASN A 326 20.48 -37.16 -7.51
C ASN A 326 20.50 -35.96 -8.47
N THR A 327 20.83 -36.22 -9.74
CA THR A 327 20.66 -35.28 -10.87
C THR A 327 19.61 -35.84 -11.82
N ILE A 328 18.55 -35.07 -12.09
CA ILE A 328 17.38 -35.54 -12.84
C ILE A 328 17.02 -34.50 -13.90
N HIS A 329 16.86 -34.97 -15.14
CA HIS A 329 16.34 -34.24 -16.29
C HIS A 329 15.09 -34.97 -16.79
N GLY A 330 13.98 -34.24 -16.95
CA GLY A 330 12.77 -34.73 -17.62
C GLY A 330 13.08 -34.95 -19.09
N GLY A 331 13.34 -33.84 -19.79
CA GLY A 331 13.75 -33.87 -21.18
C GLY A 331 12.85 -32.98 -22.02
N ALA A 332 12.31 -33.52 -23.11
CA ALA A 332 11.36 -32.82 -23.95
C ALA A 332 9.96 -33.43 -23.81
N ASP A 333 8.93 -32.59 -23.93
CA ASP A 333 7.50 -32.92 -23.72
C ASP A 333 7.14 -32.98 -22.22
N GLN A 334 5.91 -33.40 -21.85
CA GLN A 334 5.38 -33.15 -20.50
C GLN A 334 5.78 -34.25 -19.52
N ASP A 335 6.68 -33.93 -18.61
CA ASP A 335 7.25 -34.89 -17.67
C ASP A 335 6.62 -34.85 -16.28
N THR A 336 6.62 -36.00 -15.60
CA THR A 336 6.22 -36.11 -14.20
C THR A 336 7.38 -36.61 -13.35
N ILE A 337 7.96 -35.70 -12.57
CA ILE A 337 9.10 -35.99 -11.71
C ILE A 337 8.67 -35.99 -10.24
N SER A 338 8.94 -37.10 -9.54
CA SER A 338 8.80 -37.17 -8.08
C SER A 338 10.12 -37.58 -7.44
N SER A 339 10.66 -36.70 -6.59
CA SER A 339 11.90 -36.97 -5.87
C SER A 339 11.72 -36.82 -4.36
N THR A 340 12.39 -37.69 -3.61
CA THR A 340 12.49 -37.61 -2.15
C THR A 340 13.94 -37.63 -1.73
N GLY A 341 14.29 -36.91 -0.66
CA GLY A 341 15.65 -36.78 -0.17
C GLY A 341 16.18 -35.36 -0.36
N SER A 342 17.45 -35.16 -0.05
CA SER A 342 18.06 -33.84 0.06
C SER A 342 19.13 -33.62 -1.01
N SER A 343 19.44 -32.36 -1.31
CA SER A 343 20.55 -32.01 -2.22
C SER A 343 20.40 -32.55 -3.65
N ASN A 344 19.18 -32.79 -4.11
CA ASN A 344 18.91 -33.17 -5.49
C ASN A 344 18.94 -31.94 -6.41
N THR A 345 19.38 -32.13 -7.65
CA THR A 345 19.26 -31.17 -8.74
C THR A 345 18.27 -31.74 -9.75
N ILE A 346 17.15 -31.07 -9.96
CA ILE A 346 16.05 -31.54 -10.82
C ILE A 346 15.71 -30.46 -11.84
N SER A 347 15.52 -30.85 -13.09
CA SER A 347 15.04 -30.03 -14.21
C SER A 347 13.88 -30.74 -14.90
N GLY A 348 12.77 -30.04 -15.17
CA GLY A 348 11.74 -30.50 -16.12
C GLY A 348 12.25 -30.42 -17.57
N ASP A 349 13.02 -29.35 -17.84
CA ASP A 349 13.62 -28.99 -19.13
C ASP A 349 12.65 -28.35 -20.12
N GLY A 350 11.94 -29.08 -20.97
CA GLY A 350 11.03 -28.45 -21.93
C GLY A 350 9.71 -29.17 -22.04
N GLY A 351 8.61 -28.56 -21.63
CA GLY A 351 7.30 -29.18 -21.52
C GLY A 351 6.46 -28.47 -20.47
N ASP A 352 5.17 -28.79 -20.40
CA ASP A 352 4.36 -28.37 -19.25
C ASP A 352 4.51 -29.44 -18.14
N ASP A 353 5.50 -29.29 -17.26
CA ASP A 353 5.97 -30.39 -16.39
C ASP A 353 5.30 -30.41 -15.01
N ILE A 354 5.31 -31.58 -14.35
CA ILE A 354 4.81 -31.78 -12.98
C ILE A 354 5.94 -32.26 -12.07
N LEU A 355 6.41 -31.37 -11.19
CA LEU A 355 7.54 -31.62 -10.29
C LEU A 355 7.05 -31.68 -8.83
N THR A 356 7.19 -32.83 -8.18
CA THR A 356 6.85 -33.02 -6.75
C THR A 356 8.07 -33.46 -5.94
N ILE A 357 8.68 -32.51 -5.23
CA ILE A 357 9.99 -32.68 -4.60
C ILE A 357 9.86 -32.54 -3.07
N ASN A 358 10.36 -33.54 -2.33
CA ASN A 358 10.29 -33.56 -0.87
C ASN A 358 11.67 -33.75 -0.23
N GLY A 359 12.08 -32.82 0.60
CA GLY A 359 13.33 -32.88 1.36
C GLY A 359 14.03 -31.53 1.40
N ALA A 360 15.28 -31.50 1.84
CA ALA A 360 15.99 -30.24 2.06
C ALA A 360 17.06 -29.97 0.98
N LEU A 361 17.47 -28.72 0.83
CA LEU A 361 18.62 -28.34 -0.03
C LEU A 361 18.49 -28.75 -1.50
N ASN A 362 17.27 -28.96 -2.02
CA ASN A 362 17.07 -29.31 -3.43
C ASN A 362 17.10 -28.04 -4.30
N THR A 363 17.62 -28.19 -5.52
CA THR A 363 17.50 -27.19 -6.59
C THR A 363 16.54 -27.75 -7.63
N VAL A 364 15.48 -27.01 -7.93
CA VAL A 364 14.39 -27.42 -8.81
C VAL A 364 14.23 -26.37 -9.89
N LEU A 365 14.36 -26.78 -11.15
CA LEU A 365 14.14 -25.97 -12.33
C LEU A 365 12.92 -26.52 -13.06
N GLY A 366 11.96 -25.66 -13.41
CA GLY A 366 10.84 -26.02 -14.28
C GLY A 366 11.35 -26.21 -15.71
N GLY A 367 11.57 -25.11 -16.42
CA GLY A 367 12.15 -25.12 -17.76
C GLY A 367 11.43 -24.17 -18.71
N GLU A 368 11.23 -24.61 -19.95
CA GLU A 368 10.30 -23.99 -20.88
C GLU A 368 8.93 -24.68 -20.78
N GLY A 369 7.85 -23.92 -20.62
CA GLY A 369 6.47 -24.44 -20.54
C GLY A 369 5.79 -24.03 -19.25
N ASN A 370 4.52 -24.39 -19.08
CA ASN A 370 3.72 -24.00 -17.91
C ASN A 370 3.78 -25.10 -16.85
N ASP A 371 4.69 -24.94 -15.89
CA ASP A 371 5.07 -25.98 -14.96
C ASP A 371 4.24 -25.97 -13.68
N SER A 372 4.00 -27.16 -13.11
CA SER A 372 3.39 -27.35 -11.80
C SER A 372 4.41 -27.90 -10.81
N ILE A 373 4.94 -27.01 -9.97
CA ILE A 373 6.04 -27.30 -9.07
C ILE A 373 5.56 -27.30 -7.62
N SER A 374 5.72 -28.42 -6.92
CA SER A 374 5.44 -28.55 -5.49
C SER A 374 6.69 -29.00 -4.74
N VAL A 375 7.17 -28.15 -3.82
CA VAL A 375 8.37 -28.40 -3.02
C VAL A 375 8.06 -28.32 -1.53
N THR A 376 8.48 -29.33 -0.79
CA THR A 376 8.36 -29.37 0.68
C THR A 376 9.71 -29.59 1.33
N GLY A 377 9.94 -28.95 2.48
CA GLY A 377 11.16 -29.10 3.28
C GLY A 377 11.84 -27.77 3.55
N GLU A 378 13.14 -27.81 3.81
CA GLU A 378 13.91 -26.63 4.20
C GLU A 378 15.04 -26.33 3.21
N ASP A 379 15.39 -25.05 3.07
CA ASP A 379 16.54 -24.59 2.29
C ASP A 379 16.50 -25.00 0.80
N ASN A 380 15.32 -25.14 0.18
CA ASN A 380 15.20 -25.45 -1.25
C ASN A 380 15.23 -24.19 -2.12
N ILE A 381 15.69 -24.34 -3.36
CA ILE A 381 15.69 -23.30 -4.40
C ILE A 381 14.81 -23.79 -5.55
N VAL A 382 13.86 -22.96 -5.96
CA VAL A 382 12.93 -23.21 -7.06
C VAL A 382 13.00 -22.05 -8.05
N ASP A 383 13.11 -22.37 -9.33
CA ASP A 383 13.05 -21.43 -10.45
C ASP A 383 12.20 -22.09 -11.55
N ALA A 384 11.00 -21.57 -11.82
CA ALA A 384 10.09 -22.24 -12.75
C ALA A 384 10.46 -21.97 -14.21
N GLY A 385 10.93 -20.77 -14.55
CA GLY A 385 11.60 -20.51 -15.82
C GLY A 385 10.73 -19.71 -16.78
N VAL A 386 10.34 -20.29 -17.91
CA VAL A 386 9.57 -19.60 -18.96
C VAL A 386 8.22 -20.26 -19.13
N GLY A 387 7.14 -19.55 -18.78
CA GLY A 387 5.77 -20.01 -18.94
C GLY A 387 4.88 -19.41 -17.85
N ASP A 388 3.56 -19.67 -17.90
CA ASP A 388 2.66 -19.30 -16.82
C ASP A 388 2.66 -20.42 -15.76
N ASP A 389 3.52 -20.31 -14.75
CA ASP A 389 3.85 -21.41 -13.84
C ASP A 389 3.00 -21.45 -12.55
N SER A 390 2.88 -22.63 -11.95
CA SER A 390 2.20 -22.84 -10.67
C SER A 390 3.14 -23.44 -9.64
N ILE A 391 3.53 -22.63 -8.67
CA ILE A 391 4.53 -22.97 -7.66
C ILE A 391 3.87 -23.08 -6.27
N SER A 392 4.13 -24.18 -5.56
CA SER A 392 3.76 -24.35 -4.16
C SER A 392 4.95 -24.78 -3.33
N VAL A 393 5.37 -23.90 -2.41
CA VAL A 393 6.51 -24.14 -1.51
C VAL A 393 6.05 -24.16 -0.06
N SER A 394 6.49 -25.18 0.68
CA SER A 394 6.20 -25.31 2.12
C SER A 394 7.42 -25.68 2.94
N GLY A 395 7.51 -25.09 4.13
CA GLY A 395 8.62 -25.32 5.07
C GLY A 395 9.38 -24.02 5.34
N SER A 396 10.69 -24.10 5.59
CA SER A 396 11.44 -22.91 6.00
C SER A 396 12.65 -22.61 5.12
N ASN A 397 13.01 -21.33 5.00
CA ASN A 397 14.20 -20.86 4.26
C ASN A 397 14.23 -21.25 2.77
N ASN A 398 13.08 -21.47 2.15
CA ASN A 398 13.03 -21.78 0.72
C ASN A 398 13.04 -20.50 -0.12
N THR A 399 13.60 -20.56 -1.32
CA THR A 399 13.53 -19.50 -2.34
C THR A 399 12.75 -20.01 -3.54
N ALA A 400 11.81 -19.22 -4.04
CA ALA A 400 11.03 -19.52 -5.24
C ALA A 400 11.03 -18.32 -6.20
N SER A 401 11.21 -18.59 -7.49
CA SER A 401 11.08 -17.63 -8.58
C SER A 401 10.10 -18.17 -9.61
N GLY A 402 9.15 -17.35 -10.07
CA GLY A 402 8.31 -17.62 -11.23
C GLY A 402 9.12 -17.60 -12.51
N GLY A 403 9.75 -16.47 -12.79
CA GLY A 403 10.61 -16.30 -13.96
C GLY A 403 9.95 -15.38 -14.96
N THR A 404 9.61 -15.87 -16.15
CA THR A 404 8.89 -15.07 -17.14
C THR A 404 7.54 -15.70 -17.45
N GLY A 405 6.46 -14.92 -17.35
CA GLY A 405 5.10 -15.38 -17.57
C GLY A 405 4.18 -14.83 -16.49
N ASN A 406 2.93 -15.29 -16.42
CA ASN A 406 2.01 -14.91 -15.34
C ASN A 406 1.93 -16.06 -14.35
N ASP A 407 2.71 -15.97 -13.28
CA ASP A 407 3.00 -17.05 -12.37
C ASP A 407 2.09 -17.02 -11.14
N SER A 408 1.76 -18.20 -10.61
CA SER A 408 0.97 -18.36 -9.39
C SER A 408 1.83 -19.02 -8.31
N ILE A 409 2.29 -18.24 -7.34
CA ILE A 409 3.21 -18.69 -6.28
C ILE A 409 2.49 -18.76 -4.93
N SER A 410 2.51 -19.92 -4.29
CA SER A 410 1.99 -20.12 -2.93
C SER A 410 3.07 -20.57 -1.97
N VAL A 411 3.29 -19.78 -0.91
CA VAL A 411 4.35 -20.03 0.07
C VAL A 411 3.77 -20.19 1.48
N SER A 412 4.23 -21.22 2.19
CA SER A 412 3.86 -21.51 3.58
C SER A 412 5.06 -21.89 4.45
N GLY A 413 4.94 -21.67 5.76
CA GLY A 413 6.05 -21.77 6.70
C GLY A 413 6.84 -20.46 6.83
N SER A 414 8.09 -20.52 7.28
CA SER A 414 8.81 -19.32 7.75
C SER A 414 10.12 -19.03 7.03
N ASN A 415 10.47 -17.75 6.92
CA ASN A 415 11.72 -17.28 6.31
C ASN A 415 11.86 -17.65 4.83
N ASN A 416 10.77 -17.82 4.11
CA ASN A 416 10.82 -18.11 2.68
C ASN A 416 10.90 -16.80 1.88
N THR A 417 11.45 -16.89 0.66
CA THR A 417 11.51 -15.79 -0.31
C THR A 417 10.80 -16.21 -1.59
N ALA A 418 9.92 -15.36 -2.11
CA ALA A 418 9.25 -15.53 -3.40
C ALA A 418 9.47 -14.29 -4.29
N SER A 419 9.64 -14.51 -5.59
CA SER A 419 9.66 -13.47 -6.61
C SER A 419 8.81 -13.95 -7.78
N GLY A 420 7.92 -13.10 -8.29
CA GLY A 420 7.15 -13.36 -9.51
C GLY A 420 8.07 -13.35 -10.72
N GLY A 421 8.69 -12.20 -11.00
CA GLY A 421 9.66 -12.05 -12.06
C GLY A 421 9.19 -11.03 -13.08
N THR A 422 8.91 -11.44 -14.31
CA THR A 422 8.28 -10.57 -15.31
C THR A 422 6.94 -11.12 -15.74
N GLY A 423 5.91 -10.29 -15.78
CA GLY A 423 4.55 -10.66 -16.12
C GLY A 423 3.61 -10.41 -14.94
N ASN A 424 2.32 -10.69 -15.08
CA ASN A 424 1.34 -10.34 -14.04
C ASN A 424 1.18 -11.52 -13.08
N ASP A 425 1.91 -11.49 -11.98
CA ASP A 425 2.07 -12.60 -11.06
C ASP A 425 1.09 -12.55 -9.89
N SER A 426 0.81 -13.71 -9.31
CA SER A 426 -0.08 -13.88 -8.17
C SER A 426 0.64 -14.61 -7.04
N ILE A 427 1.05 -13.88 -6.00
CA ILE A 427 1.81 -14.42 -4.87
C ILE A 427 0.94 -14.47 -3.61
N SER A 428 0.80 -15.66 -3.02
CA SER A 428 0.10 -15.86 -1.75
C SER A 428 1.05 -16.40 -0.69
N VAL A 429 1.24 -15.62 0.37
CA VAL A 429 2.12 -15.95 1.49
C VAL A 429 1.29 -16.26 2.74
N SER A 430 1.70 -17.30 3.47
CA SER A 430 1.13 -17.67 4.76
C SER A 430 2.24 -17.78 5.83
N ASP A 431 1.85 -17.74 7.10
CA ASP A 431 2.78 -17.74 8.25
C ASP A 431 3.73 -16.53 8.27
N SER A 432 4.91 -16.64 8.90
CA SER A 432 5.68 -15.47 9.34
C SER A 432 7.11 -15.38 8.80
N ASN A 433 7.60 -14.14 8.71
CA ASN A 433 8.96 -13.78 8.29
C ASN A 433 9.29 -14.12 6.84
N ASN A 434 8.29 -14.19 5.96
CA ASN A 434 8.53 -14.42 4.55
C ASN A 434 8.71 -13.09 3.80
N THR A 435 9.40 -13.15 2.67
CA THR A 435 9.57 -12.04 1.72
C THR A 435 8.91 -12.41 0.41
N ALA A 436 8.12 -11.51 -0.16
CA ALA A 436 7.55 -11.66 -1.50
C ALA A 436 7.78 -10.37 -2.30
N SER A 437 8.14 -10.52 -3.57
CA SER A 437 8.31 -9.45 -4.56
C SER A 437 7.53 -9.82 -5.82
N GLY A 438 6.76 -8.88 -6.36
CA GLY A 438 6.03 -9.06 -7.63
C GLY A 438 7.02 -9.12 -8.78
N GLY A 439 7.69 -8.00 -9.03
CA GLY A 439 8.72 -7.89 -10.05
C GLY A 439 8.39 -6.78 -11.04
N ASP A 440 8.51 -7.08 -12.34
CA ASP A 440 8.06 -6.18 -13.39
C ASP A 440 6.62 -6.54 -13.81
N ASP A 441 5.82 -5.55 -14.20
CA ASP A 441 4.39 -5.65 -14.60
C ASP A 441 3.42 -5.70 -13.41
N ASN A 442 2.11 -5.89 -13.65
CA ASN A 442 1.08 -5.63 -12.64
C ASN A 442 0.76 -6.88 -11.81
N ASP A 443 1.22 -6.89 -10.57
CA ASP A 443 1.21 -8.06 -9.70
C ASP A 443 0.11 -8.04 -8.64
N SER A 444 -0.20 -9.22 -8.11
CA SER A 444 -1.10 -9.38 -6.96
C SER A 444 -0.43 -10.18 -5.85
N ILE A 445 -0.20 -9.53 -4.72
CA ILE A 445 0.47 -10.14 -3.57
C ILE A 445 -0.47 -10.13 -2.37
N SER A 446 -0.61 -11.27 -1.69
CA SER A 446 -1.43 -11.38 -0.49
C SER A 446 -0.74 -12.11 0.64
N THR A 447 -0.97 -11.66 1.88
CA THR A 447 -0.52 -12.37 3.07
C THR A 447 -1.63 -12.53 4.10
N THR A 448 -1.67 -13.73 4.71
CA THR A 448 -2.53 -14.02 5.88
C THR A 448 -1.75 -14.14 7.18
N GLY A 449 -0.43 -14.20 7.11
CA GLY A 449 0.43 -14.36 8.27
C GLY A 449 1.07 -13.06 8.73
N ASN A 450 1.92 -13.14 9.75
CA ASN A 450 2.44 -11.95 10.45
C ASN A 450 3.90 -11.70 10.12
N SER A 451 4.38 -10.45 10.20
CA SER A 451 5.81 -10.15 10.04
C SER A 451 6.40 -10.56 8.69
N ASN A 452 5.61 -10.50 7.63
CA ASN A 452 6.08 -10.67 6.25
C ASN A 452 6.45 -9.31 5.63
N MET A 453 7.31 -9.36 4.61
CA MET A 453 7.72 -8.21 3.81
C MET A 453 7.23 -8.43 2.38
N LEU A 454 6.43 -7.51 1.85
CA LEU A 454 5.87 -7.57 0.50
C LEU A 454 6.35 -6.36 -0.30
N SER A 455 6.68 -6.55 -1.58
CA SER A 455 7.06 -5.51 -2.54
C SER A 455 6.28 -5.75 -3.83
N GLY A 456 5.56 -4.77 -4.37
CA GLY A 456 5.01 -4.85 -5.72
C GLY A 456 6.13 -4.76 -6.77
N ASP A 457 7.05 -3.83 -6.54
CA ASP A 457 8.18 -3.46 -7.39
C ASP A 457 7.79 -2.53 -8.54
N ALA A 458 7.67 -2.95 -9.80
CA ALA A 458 7.38 -2.04 -10.91
C ALA A 458 6.13 -2.45 -11.66
N GLY A 459 5.06 -1.66 -11.57
CA GLY A 459 3.76 -1.98 -12.16
C GLY A 459 2.63 -1.32 -11.40
N ASP A 460 1.39 -1.45 -11.89
CA ASP A 460 0.23 -1.07 -11.09
C ASP A 460 -0.21 -2.29 -10.24
N ASP A 461 0.26 -2.38 -9.00
CA ASP A 461 0.20 -3.59 -8.17
C ASP A 461 -0.97 -3.61 -7.18
N ILE A 462 -1.35 -4.82 -6.76
CA ILE A 462 -2.39 -5.04 -5.73
C ILE A 462 -1.84 -5.84 -4.57
N LEU A 463 -1.64 -5.18 -3.42
CA LEU A 463 -1.17 -5.81 -2.18
C LEU A 463 -2.32 -5.97 -1.17
N THR A 464 -2.52 -7.18 -0.64
CA THR A 464 -3.55 -7.47 0.38
C THR A 464 -2.94 -8.04 1.66
N ILE A 465 -3.07 -7.31 2.77
CA ILE A 465 -2.45 -7.60 4.06
C ILE A 465 -3.52 -7.97 5.09
N ASN A 466 -3.71 -9.27 5.34
CA ASN A 466 -4.70 -9.74 6.31
C ASN A 466 -4.12 -10.05 7.70
N GLY A 467 -2.79 -10.27 7.80
CA GLY A 467 -2.11 -10.49 9.07
C GLY A 467 -1.56 -9.21 9.71
N ALA A 468 -0.89 -9.35 10.85
CA ALA A 468 -0.35 -8.24 11.64
C ALA A 468 1.17 -8.08 11.49
N PHE A 469 1.70 -6.89 11.79
CA PHE A 469 3.14 -6.60 11.80
C PHE A 469 3.86 -6.83 10.46
N ASN A 470 3.15 -6.81 9.35
CA ASN A 470 3.75 -6.91 8.02
C ASN A 470 4.26 -5.54 7.56
N THR A 471 5.23 -5.56 6.65
CA THR A 471 5.67 -4.42 5.87
C THR A 471 5.27 -4.65 4.42
N ALA A 472 4.66 -3.66 3.80
CA ALA A 472 4.34 -3.67 2.38
C ALA A 472 4.87 -2.40 1.71
N ASP A 473 5.39 -2.57 0.50
CA ASP A 473 5.87 -1.52 -0.39
C ASP A 473 5.19 -1.75 -1.76
N GLY A 474 4.59 -0.71 -2.34
CA GLY A 474 3.98 -0.77 -3.67
C GLY A 474 5.08 -0.80 -4.73
N GLY A 475 5.83 0.30 -4.83
CA GLY A 475 6.98 0.46 -5.70
C GLY A 475 6.74 1.59 -6.70
N ASP A 476 7.10 1.37 -7.97
CA ASP A 476 6.86 2.31 -9.07
C ASP A 476 5.54 1.92 -9.77
N GLY A 477 4.57 2.84 -9.86
CA GLY A 477 3.29 2.62 -10.56
C GLY A 477 2.11 3.03 -9.69
N ASN A 478 0.88 2.84 -10.16
CA ASN A 478 -0.32 3.23 -9.40
C ASN A 478 -0.85 2.03 -8.61
N ASP A 479 -0.45 1.94 -7.35
CA ASP A 479 -0.64 0.76 -6.53
C ASP A 479 -1.91 0.83 -5.70
N THR A 480 -2.49 -0.34 -5.42
CA THR A 480 -3.64 -0.49 -4.53
C THR A 480 -3.31 -1.42 -3.36
N ILE A 481 -3.25 -0.86 -2.16
CA ILE A 481 -2.92 -1.63 -0.95
C ILE A 481 -4.13 -1.75 -0.01
N PHE A 482 -4.55 -2.99 0.26
CA PHE A 482 -5.61 -3.32 1.22
C PHE A 482 -5.01 -3.80 2.56
N VAL A 483 -5.29 -3.07 3.64
CA VAL A 483 -4.77 -3.36 4.98
C VAL A 483 -5.90 -3.78 5.91
N ASN A 484 -6.01 -5.08 6.19
CA ASN A 484 -7.06 -5.66 7.03
C ASN A 484 -6.55 -6.16 8.40
N GLY A 485 -5.24 -6.24 8.60
CA GLY A 485 -4.63 -6.57 9.89
C GLY A 485 -4.09 -5.34 10.65
N GLU A 486 -3.78 -5.52 11.94
CA GLU A 486 -3.29 -4.45 12.83
C GLU A 486 -1.76 -4.35 12.82
N TYR A 487 -1.22 -3.18 13.20
CA TYR A 487 0.21 -2.94 13.37
C TYR A 487 1.08 -3.15 12.13
N ASN A 488 0.51 -3.02 10.93
CA ASN A 488 1.26 -3.07 9.68
C ASN A 488 1.96 -1.74 9.40
N GLU A 489 2.98 -1.79 8.54
CA GLU A 489 3.73 -0.67 7.99
C GLU A 489 3.57 -0.71 6.47
N VAL A 490 3.13 0.39 5.87
CA VAL A 490 2.74 0.43 4.44
C VAL A 490 3.38 1.63 3.77
N TYR A 491 4.02 1.36 2.65
CA TYR A 491 4.60 2.30 1.71
C TYR A 491 3.97 2.02 0.34
N THR A 492 3.67 3.04 -0.46
CA THR A 492 3.19 2.83 -1.84
C THR A 492 4.22 3.21 -2.88
N GLY A 493 5.01 4.27 -2.67
CA GLY A 493 6.15 4.58 -3.52
C GLY A 493 5.84 5.69 -4.51
N ALA A 494 6.10 5.48 -5.80
CA ALA A 494 5.93 6.53 -6.81
C ALA A 494 4.75 6.22 -7.73
N GLY A 495 3.75 7.11 -7.77
CA GLY A 495 2.57 6.96 -8.63
C GLY A 495 1.33 7.52 -7.96
N ASP A 496 0.17 7.48 -8.62
CA ASP A 496 -1.08 7.90 -7.99
C ASP A 496 -1.71 6.70 -7.26
N ASP A 497 -1.44 6.57 -5.96
CA ASP A 497 -1.68 5.35 -5.20
C ASP A 497 -3.00 5.34 -4.40
N SER A 498 -3.46 4.14 -4.02
CA SER A 498 -4.69 3.95 -3.25
C SER A 498 -4.50 2.99 -2.07
N VAL A 499 -4.55 3.51 -0.85
CA VAL A 499 -4.49 2.70 0.39
C VAL A 499 -5.84 2.61 1.07
N ILE A 500 -6.31 1.39 1.34
CA ILE A 500 -7.58 1.12 2.05
C ILE A 500 -7.31 0.35 3.34
N VAL A 501 -7.58 0.97 4.48
CA VAL A 501 -7.29 0.45 5.82
C VAL A 501 -8.57 0.15 6.58
N ASN A 502 -8.80 -1.14 6.83
CA ASN A 502 -9.94 -1.66 7.59
C ASN A 502 -9.55 -2.15 9.00
N ALA A 503 -8.41 -1.70 9.51
CA ALA A 503 -7.81 -2.17 10.75
C ALA A 503 -7.34 -1.03 11.66
N ASN A 504 -6.95 -1.39 12.89
CA ASN A 504 -6.57 -0.44 13.94
C ASN A 504 -5.05 -0.44 14.15
N HIS A 505 -4.55 0.64 14.76
CA HIS A 505 -3.17 0.76 15.24
C HIS A 505 -2.09 0.46 14.18
N ASN A 506 -2.35 0.72 12.89
CA ASN A 506 -1.31 0.61 11.88
C ASN A 506 -0.31 1.74 12.09
N LYS A 507 0.97 1.34 12.12
CA LYS A 507 2.04 2.14 12.69
C LYS A 507 2.41 3.31 11.79
N THR A 508 2.44 3.08 10.48
CA THR A 508 2.76 4.07 9.45
C THR A 508 2.13 3.61 8.14
N ILE A 509 1.34 4.48 7.53
CA ILE A 509 0.90 4.42 6.13
C ILE A 509 1.54 5.62 5.45
N ARG A 510 2.34 5.42 4.40
CA ARG A 510 3.05 6.48 3.68
C ARG A 510 2.86 6.30 2.19
N THR A 511 2.42 7.33 1.46
CA THR A 511 2.20 7.20 0.01
C THR A 511 3.28 7.85 -0.88
N GLU A 512 4.11 8.73 -0.33
CA GLU A 512 5.33 9.27 -0.98
C GLU A 512 5.07 10.23 -2.15
N ASP A 513 5.27 9.87 -3.42
CA ASP A 513 5.18 10.81 -4.56
C ASP A 513 3.96 10.47 -5.42
N GLY A 514 2.93 11.34 -5.50
CA GLY A 514 1.68 10.94 -6.15
C GLY A 514 0.51 11.90 -5.94
N ASN A 515 -0.62 11.68 -6.61
CA ASN A 515 -1.91 12.17 -6.10
C ASN A 515 -2.66 11.00 -5.48
N ASP A 516 -2.44 10.80 -4.19
CA ASP A 516 -2.76 9.57 -3.50
C ASP A 516 -4.12 9.61 -2.82
N SER A 517 -4.69 8.44 -2.58
CA SER A 517 -5.96 8.27 -1.89
C SER A 517 -5.80 7.34 -0.69
N ILE A 518 -5.93 7.88 0.52
CA ILE A 518 -5.87 7.10 1.77
C ILE A 518 -7.26 7.02 2.39
N ASN A 519 -7.81 5.80 2.56
CA ASN A 519 -9.11 5.57 3.21
C ASN A 519 -8.97 4.69 4.45
N VAL A 520 -9.24 5.25 5.64
CA VAL A 520 -9.08 4.55 6.93
C VAL A 520 -10.42 4.46 7.65
N THR A 521 -10.78 3.27 8.16
CA THR A 521 -12.01 3.06 8.96
C THR A 521 -11.77 2.57 10.39
N GLY A 522 -10.53 2.28 10.77
CA GLY A 522 -10.14 1.89 12.12
C GLY A 522 -9.72 3.07 13.01
N PHE A 523 -9.28 2.77 14.23
CA PHE A 523 -8.80 3.77 15.19
C PHE A 523 -7.29 3.67 15.44
N GLY A 524 -6.67 4.78 15.82
CA GLY A 524 -5.26 4.81 16.22
C GLY A 524 -4.25 4.60 15.10
N ASN A 525 -4.61 4.87 13.83
CA ASN A 525 -3.70 4.78 12.68
C ASN A 525 -2.97 6.11 12.44
N ILE A 526 -1.80 6.04 11.82
CA ILE A 526 -0.99 7.21 11.44
C ILE A 526 -0.75 7.17 9.93
N SER A 527 -1.15 8.22 9.22
CA SER A 527 -1.04 8.34 7.76
C SER A 527 -0.20 9.56 7.36
N PHE A 528 0.67 9.37 6.38
CA PHE A 528 1.50 10.37 5.73
C PHE A 528 1.17 10.31 4.23
N ALA A 529 0.69 11.40 3.65
CA ALA A 529 0.30 11.40 2.24
C ALA A 529 1.56 11.60 1.37
N GLY A 530 2.21 12.75 1.45
CA GLY A 530 3.57 12.89 0.89
C GLY A 530 3.70 14.10 0.00
N THR A 531 3.91 13.91 -1.29
CA THR A 531 3.99 15.00 -2.25
C THR A 531 2.95 14.82 -3.34
N GLY A 532 2.28 15.91 -3.70
CA GLY A 532 1.22 15.94 -4.70
C GLY A 532 -0.14 16.15 -4.05
N ASN A 533 -1.22 16.15 -4.82
CA ASN A 533 -2.53 16.59 -4.32
C ASN A 533 -3.34 15.39 -3.84
N ASP A 534 -3.29 15.14 -2.54
CA ASP A 534 -3.75 13.91 -1.92
C ASP A 534 -5.18 14.01 -1.38
N SER A 535 -5.86 12.87 -1.30
CA SER A 535 -7.20 12.74 -0.73
C SER A 535 -7.21 11.75 0.42
N VAL A 536 -7.24 12.26 1.65
CA VAL A 536 -7.25 11.45 2.87
C VAL A 536 -8.64 11.44 3.49
N THR A 537 -9.26 10.26 3.63
CA THR A 537 -10.54 10.07 4.31
C THR A 537 -10.39 9.12 5.49
N VAL A 538 -10.68 9.59 6.71
CA VAL A 538 -10.51 8.81 7.93
C VAL A 538 -11.78 8.78 8.77
N ALA A 539 -12.16 7.59 9.24
CA ALA A 539 -13.23 7.38 10.20
C ALA A 539 -12.72 6.57 11.39
N GLY A 540 -12.97 7.04 12.61
CA GLY A 540 -12.54 6.42 13.86
C GLY A 540 -11.74 7.38 14.73
N ASP A 541 -11.71 7.09 16.03
CA ASP A 541 -11.05 7.96 17.02
C ASP A 541 -9.52 7.81 16.98
N GLY A 542 -8.80 8.85 17.43
CA GLY A 542 -7.36 8.77 17.71
C GLY A 542 -6.46 8.56 16.48
N ASN A 543 -6.95 8.83 15.27
CA ASN A 543 -6.15 8.76 14.05
C ASN A 543 -5.38 10.06 13.80
N TRP A 544 -4.17 9.95 13.24
CA TRP A 544 -3.31 11.07 12.89
C TRP A 544 -3.07 11.10 11.37
N VAL A 545 -3.16 12.29 10.78
CA VAL A 545 -2.92 12.56 9.36
C VAL A 545 -1.88 13.67 9.22
N PHE A 546 -0.91 13.43 8.35
CA PHE A 546 0.08 14.40 7.88
C PHE A 546 -0.01 14.40 6.36
N ALA A 547 -0.54 15.45 5.73
CA ALA A 547 -0.71 15.47 4.27
C ALA A 547 0.60 15.86 3.55
N GLU A 548 1.46 16.64 4.21
CA GLU A 548 2.84 16.97 3.81
C GLU A 548 2.95 18.07 2.73
N GLN A 549 2.98 17.79 1.43
CA GLN A 549 3.14 18.82 0.37
C GLN A 549 2.11 18.64 -0.74
N GLY A 550 1.42 19.71 -1.13
CA GLY A 550 0.46 19.72 -2.23
C GLY A 550 -0.86 20.34 -1.80
N ASP A 551 -1.80 20.51 -2.74
CA ASP A 551 -3.14 21.01 -2.37
C ASP A 551 -4.02 19.80 -1.98
N ASP A 552 -4.07 19.48 -0.69
CA ASP A 552 -4.61 18.25 -0.15
C ASP A 552 -6.07 18.37 0.33
N VAL A 553 -6.79 17.25 0.34
CA VAL A 553 -8.15 17.16 0.87
C VAL A 553 -8.21 16.14 2.00
N VAL A 554 -8.36 16.61 3.24
CA VAL A 554 -8.42 15.78 4.44
C VAL A 554 -9.84 15.77 5.02
N ASN A 555 -10.52 14.64 4.97
CA ASN A 555 -11.86 14.43 5.53
C ASN A 555 -11.81 13.45 6.72
N MET A 556 -12.02 13.94 7.95
CA MET A 556 -11.93 13.13 9.16
C MET A 556 -13.23 13.09 9.96
N ARG A 557 -13.54 11.91 10.52
CA ARG A 557 -14.65 11.69 11.46
C ARG A 557 -14.19 10.88 12.67
N GLY A 558 -14.18 11.47 13.85
CA GLY A 558 -13.76 10.79 15.08
C GLY A 558 -13.16 11.75 16.11
N ASP A 559 -13.08 11.32 17.36
CA ASP A 559 -12.57 12.15 18.46
C ASP A 559 -11.06 11.97 18.66
N GLY A 560 -10.38 12.99 19.21
CA GLY A 560 -8.97 12.90 19.62
C GLY A 560 -7.99 12.76 18.46
N THR A 561 -8.30 13.34 17.30
CA THR A 561 -7.52 13.25 16.06
C THR A 561 -6.42 14.32 15.98
N LEU A 562 -5.45 14.10 15.11
CA LEU A 562 -4.44 15.10 14.73
C LEU A 562 -4.45 15.24 13.21
N ILE A 563 -4.45 16.47 12.71
CA ILE A 563 -4.30 16.82 11.30
C ILE A 563 -3.19 17.85 11.20
N ALA A 564 -2.17 17.55 10.41
CA ALA A 564 -1.25 18.54 9.84
C ALA A 564 -1.48 18.50 8.32
N ALA A 565 -1.94 19.61 7.76
CA ALA A 565 -2.24 19.70 6.33
C ALA A 565 -0.90 19.79 5.56
N GLY A 566 -0.10 20.82 5.82
CA GLY A 566 1.28 20.90 5.34
C GLY A 566 1.47 22.10 4.43
N ASP A 567 2.37 21.98 3.44
CA ASP A 567 2.60 23.05 2.47
C ASP A 567 1.60 22.91 1.29
N GLY A 568 0.72 23.88 1.08
CA GLY A 568 -0.24 23.91 -0.04
C GLY A 568 -1.52 24.65 0.32
N ASN A 569 -2.51 24.67 -0.59
CA ASN A 569 -3.83 25.23 -0.27
C ASN A 569 -4.78 24.08 0.06
N ASP A 570 -4.83 23.72 1.33
CA ASP A 570 -5.45 22.49 1.79
C ASP A 570 -6.92 22.67 2.15
N GLN A 571 -7.68 21.59 2.01
CA GLN A 571 -9.06 21.52 2.46
C GLN A 571 -9.20 20.48 3.58
N VAL A 572 -9.39 20.96 4.80
CA VAL A 572 -9.59 20.11 5.98
C VAL A 572 -11.06 20.14 6.42
N ASN A 573 -11.68 18.97 6.58
CA ASN A 573 -13.02 18.80 7.12
C ASN A 573 -12.99 17.82 8.30
N LEU A 574 -13.12 18.31 9.54
CA LEU A 574 -13.15 17.49 10.75
C LEU A 574 -14.55 17.46 11.37
N VAL A 575 -15.12 16.26 11.51
CA VAL A 575 -16.32 16.00 12.30
C VAL A 575 -15.93 15.20 13.54
N GLY A 576 -15.64 15.88 14.65
CA GLY A 576 -15.02 15.26 15.82
C GLY A 576 -14.71 16.25 16.92
N SER A 577 -14.47 15.74 18.13
CA SER A 577 -14.15 16.55 19.31
C SER A 577 -12.74 16.26 19.84
N ASN A 578 -12.13 17.23 20.52
CA ASN A 578 -10.80 17.14 21.12
C ASN A 578 -9.66 16.89 20.09
N GLY A 579 -9.83 17.36 18.86
CA GLY A 579 -8.82 17.28 17.80
C GLY A 579 -7.85 18.46 17.80
N LEU A 580 -6.70 18.26 17.16
CA LEU A 580 -5.75 19.32 16.78
C LEU A 580 -5.67 19.37 15.25
N VAL A 581 -5.86 20.54 14.67
CA VAL A 581 -5.71 20.81 13.24
C VAL A 581 -4.69 21.93 13.06
N VAL A 582 -3.72 21.71 12.18
CA VAL A 582 -2.71 22.71 11.79
C VAL A 582 -2.68 22.76 10.27
N GLY A 583 -2.89 23.94 9.68
CA GLY A 583 -2.80 24.15 8.23
C GLY A 583 -1.34 24.15 7.74
N GLU A 584 -0.49 24.90 8.42
CA GLU A 584 0.93 25.12 8.09
C GLU A 584 1.17 26.23 7.06
N ALA A 585 1.40 25.96 5.77
CA ALA A 585 1.74 27.02 4.81
C ALA A 585 0.89 26.98 3.56
N GLY A 586 0.24 28.10 3.23
CA GLY A 586 -0.63 28.25 2.07
C GLY A 586 -2.05 28.60 2.51
N SER A 587 -2.93 28.90 1.55
CA SER A 587 -4.26 29.42 1.89
C SER A 587 -5.26 28.29 2.13
N ASP A 588 -5.38 27.87 3.38
CA ASP A 588 -6.13 26.68 3.77
C ASP A 588 -7.61 26.97 4.03
N THR A 589 -8.45 25.96 3.82
CA THR A 589 -9.86 25.98 4.19
C THR A 589 -10.15 24.88 5.20
N ILE A 590 -10.36 25.28 6.45
CA ILE A 590 -10.56 24.36 7.58
C ILE A 590 -12.02 24.45 8.08
N ASN A 591 -12.77 23.36 7.95
CA ASN A 591 -14.14 23.25 8.45
C ASN A 591 -14.22 22.27 9.63
N ILE A 592 -14.79 22.73 10.74
CA ILE A 592 -14.89 21.99 12.00
C ILE A 592 -16.35 21.79 12.38
N ALA A 593 -16.70 20.57 12.77
CA ALA A 593 -17.99 20.21 13.37
C ALA A 593 -17.75 19.32 14.60
N GLY A 594 -17.71 19.93 15.79
CA GLY A 594 -17.50 19.25 17.06
C GLY A 594 -16.91 20.19 18.12
N SER A 595 -16.59 19.64 19.29
CA SER A 595 -16.25 20.46 20.47
C SER A 595 -14.80 20.31 20.92
N ASN A 596 -14.28 21.34 21.58
CA ASN A 596 -12.95 21.35 22.20
C ASN A 596 -11.80 21.08 21.21
N ASN A 597 -11.92 21.49 19.96
CA ASN A 597 -10.85 21.38 18.98
C ASN A 597 -9.90 22.59 19.06
N SER A 598 -8.63 22.35 18.79
CA SER A 598 -7.61 23.40 18.63
C SER A 598 -7.25 23.48 17.15
N ILE A 599 -7.36 24.67 16.56
CA ILE A 599 -7.12 24.93 15.16
C ILE A 599 -6.09 26.05 15.02
N ASP A 600 -5.13 25.85 14.15
CA ASP A 600 -4.11 26.82 13.74
C ASP A 600 -4.10 26.84 12.21
N GLY A 601 -4.37 28.00 11.60
CA GLY A 601 -4.33 28.21 10.15
C GLY A 601 -2.90 28.09 9.66
N GLY A 602 -2.05 29.03 10.07
CA GLY A 602 -0.60 28.91 9.92
C GLY A 602 -0.01 30.15 9.28
N LEU A 603 0.38 30.02 8.01
CA LEU A 603 0.93 31.09 7.19
C LEU A 603 0.05 31.29 5.96
N ASP A 604 -0.01 32.52 5.47
CA ASP A 604 -0.84 32.95 4.32
C ASP A 604 -2.33 33.02 4.69
N ASN A 605 -3.19 33.33 3.72
CA ASN A 605 -4.57 33.73 4.02
C ASN A 605 -5.48 32.50 4.18
N ASP A 606 -5.87 32.20 5.41
CA ASP A 606 -6.63 31.03 5.78
C ASP A 606 -8.12 31.31 5.96
N THR A 607 -8.94 30.26 5.83
CA THR A 607 -10.36 30.31 6.10
C THR A 607 -10.78 29.20 7.05
N ILE A 608 -11.13 29.57 8.29
CA ILE A 608 -11.53 28.64 9.33
C ILE A 608 -13.03 28.79 9.62
N ARG A 609 -13.78 27.69 9.56
CA ARG A 609 -15.23 27.66 9.83
C ARG A 609 -15.59 26.63 10.89
N ILE A 610 -16.03 27.09 12.05
CA ILE A 610 -16.65 26.25 13.10
C ILE A 610 -18.16 26.22 12.85
N THR A 611 -18.61 25.13 12.24
CA THR A 611 -20.02 24.94 11.83
C THR A 611 -20.91 24.47 12.96
N GLU A 612 -20.37 23.67 13.88
CA GLU A 612 -21.08 23.15 15.06
C GLU A 612 -20.07 22.91 16.21
N GLY A 613 -20.53 23.11 17.44
CA GLY A 613 -19.84 22.67 18.65
C GLY A 613 -19.18 23.79 19.46
N GLU A 614 -19.05 23.54 20.76
CA GLU A 614 -18.56 24.51 21.74
C GLU A 614 -17.12 24.22 22.20
N GLY A 615 -16.44 25.23 22.72
CA GLY A 615 -15.13 25.11 23.37
C GLY A 615 -13.95 25.02 22.41
N ASN A 616 -14.16 25.32 21.12
CA ASN A 616 -13.09 25.31 20.13
C ASN A 616 -12.24 26.58 20.24
N THR A 617 -10.96 26.47 19.90
CA THR A 617 -10.02 27.58 19.78
C THR A 617 -9.43 27.56 18.38
N ALA A 618 -9.63 28.62 17.60
CA ALA A 618 -9.10 28.78 16.26
C ALA A 618 -8.21 30.01 16.17
N SER A 619 -7.03 29.86 15.58
CA SER A 619 -6.11 30.95 15.28
C SER A 619 -5.81 31.00 13.78
N GLY A 620 -5.86 32.18 13.15
CA GLY A 620 -5.39 32.42 11.78
C GLY A 620 -3.86 32.45 11.68
N SER A 621 -3.22 32.99 12.72
CA SER A 621 -1.76 33.07 12.90
C SER A 621 -1.09 34.17 12.05
N TYR A 622 -0.78 33.95 10.78
CA TYR A 622 -0.17 34.97 9.91
C TYR A 622 -0.84 34.98 8.55
N GLY A 623 -1.45 36.08 8.17
CA GLY A 623 -2.21 36.16 6.92
C GLY A 623 -3.33 37.18 7.07
N ASN A 624 -4.06 37.41 5.98
CA ASN A 624 -5.36 38.05 6.09
C ASN A 624 -6.41 36.94 6.11
N ASP A 625 -6.81 36.55 7.32
CA ASP A 625 -7.54 35.34 7.58
C ASP A 625 -9.04 35.60 7.73
N THR A 626 -9.85 34.58 7.46
CA THR A 626 -11.30 34.62 7.65
C THR A 626 -11.75 33.54 8.63
N LEU A 627 -12.15 33.95 9.83
CA LEU A 627 -12.58 33.05 10.90
C LEU A 627 -14.08 33.19 11.14
N VAL A 628 -14.84 32.09 11.05
CA VAL A 628 -16.29 32.08 11.25
C VAL A 628 -16.69 31.02 12.27
N SER A 629 -17.37 31.44 13.35
CA SER A 629 -18.04 30.54 14.31
C SER A 629 -19.55 30.70 14.23
N TYR A 630 -20.26 29.60 13.97
CA TYR A 630 -21.73 29.53 14.04
C TYR A 630 -22.23 28.96 15.39
N SER A 631 -21.36 28.82 16.38
CA SER A 631 -21.64 28.14 17.65
C SER A 631 -21.17 28.95 18.85
N ASP A 632 -21.65 28.54 20.03
CA ASP A 632 -21.39 29.21 21.30
C ASP A 632 -20.03 28.82 21.92
N ASN A 633 -19.53 29.62 22.86
CA ASN A 633 -18.36 29.32 23.69
C ASN A 633 -17.08 28.96 22.90
N ASN A 634 -16.81 29.60 21.77
CA ASN A 634 -15.59 29.41 20.99
C ASN A 634 -14.66 30.63 21.09
N VAL A 635 -13.36 30.39 20.87
CA VAL A 635 -12.33 31.42 20.82
C VAL A 635 -11.83 31.53 19.38
N LEU A 636 -11.85 32.74 18.82
CA LEU A 636 -11.28 33.07 17.51
C LEU A 636 -10.14 34.09 17.72
N ASP A 637 -9.01 33.88 17.05
CA ASP A 637 -7.81 34.72 17.14
C ASP A 637 -7.28 34.96 15.72
N GLY A 638 -7.39 36.17 15.19
CA GLY A 638 -6.94 36.49 13.82
C GLY A 638 -5.43 36.30 13.70
N GLY A 639 -4.69 37.03 14.53
CA GLY A 639 -3.24 36.90 14.65
C GLY A 639 -2.55 38.10 14.02
N VAL A 640 -1.83 37.90 12.92
CA VAL A 640 -1.10 38.97 12.23
C VAL A 640 -1.60 39.12 10.80
N GLY A 641 -2.20 40.27 10.50
CA GLY A 641 -2.68 40.69 9.20
C GLY A 641 -4.02 41.39 9.36
N ASN A 642 -4.72 41.63 8.24
CA ASN A 642 -6.04 42.27 8.28
C ASN A 642 -7.11 41.18 8.19
N ASP A 643 -7.68 40.83 9.33
CA ASP A 643 -8.49 39.63 9.50
C ASP A 643 -10.00 39.92 9.50
N GLU A 644 -10.80 38.98 9.00
CA GLU A 644 -12.26 39.02 9.03
C GLU A 644 -12.80 37.95 9.99
N LEU A 645 -13.32 38.37 11.15
CA LEU A 645 -13.78 37.49 12.22
C LEU A 645 -15.29 37.61 12.44
N TYR A 646 -16.00 36.48 12.36
CA TYR A 646 -17.46 36.40 12.50
C TYR A 646 -17.83 35.42 13.63
N ALA A 647 -18.34 35.93 14.75
CA ALA A 647 -18.81 35.10 15.87
C ALA A 647 -20.33 35.21 16.03
N LEU A 648 -21.05 34.21 15.53
CA LEU A 648 -22.51 34.23 15.33
C LEU A 648 -23.28 33.43 16.41
N GLY A 649 -22.74 33.35 17.63
CA GLY A 649 -23.31 32.59 18.76
C GLY A 649 -23.04 33.27 20.09
N ASP A 650 -23.51 32.69 21.20
CA ASP A 650 -23.35 33.25 22.54
C ASP A 650 -21.97 32.95 23.17
N SER A 651 -21.48 33.84 24.03
CA SER A 651 -20.30 33.62 24.90
C SER A 651 -18.99 33.28 24.15
N ASN A 652 -18.84 33.75 22.92
CA ASN A 652 -17.62 33.67 22.14
C ASN A 652 -16.61 34.74 22.56
N GLU A 653 -15.33 34.45 22.35
CA GLU A 653 -14.21 35.35 22.59
C GLU A 653 -13.44 35.54 21.28
N VAL A 654 -13.26 36.78 20.83
CA VAL A 654 -12.67 37.10 19.53
C VAL A 654 -11.53 38.09 19.73
N TYR A 655 -10.38 37.78 19.13
CA TYR A 655 -9.20 38.62 19.12
C TYR A 655 -8.84 38.92 17.65
N GLY A 656 -8.72 40.19 17.26
CA GLY A 656 -8.22 40.58 15.94
C GLY A 656 -6.72 40.31 15.86
N GLY A 657 -5.96 40.99 16.71
CA GLY A 657 -4.53 40.81 16.85
C GLY A 657 -3.76 42.02 16.35
N SER A 658 -2.97 41.86 15.29
CA SER A 658 -2.18 42.94 14.69
C SER A 658 -2.56 43.15 13.24
N GLY A 659 -3.06 44.33 12.91
CA GLY A 659 -3.50 44.75 11.58
C GLY A 659 -4.82 45.48 11.71
N ASN A 660 -5.48 45.76 10.59
CA ASN A 660 -6.77 46.44 10.61
C ASN A 660 -7.87 45.38 10.43
N ASP A 661 -8.48 44.98 11.54
CA ASP A 661 -9.33 43.81 11.63
C ASP A 661 -10.83 44.17 11.57
N PHE A 662 -11.62 43.30 10.96
CA PHE A 662 -13.07 43.39 10.93
C PHE A 662 -13.68 42.30 11.81
N ILE A 663 -14.30 42.69 12.92
CA ILE A 663 -14.97 41.78 13.84
C ILE A 663 -16.49 42.01 13.79
N GLN A 664 -17.23 40.96 13.47
CA GLN A 664 -18.69 40.95 13.49
C GLN A 664 -19.22 39.95 14.53
N MET A 665 -20.06 40.45 15.42
CA MET A 665 -20.60 39.71 16.56
C MET A 665 -22.13 39.52 16.45
N GLU A 666 -22.63 38.38 16.89
CA GLU A 666 -24.04 38.15 17.19
C GLU A 666 -24.19 37.37 18.50
N GLY A 667 -25.37 37.40 19.12
CA GLY A 667 -25.61 36.72 20.41
C GLY A 667 -25.26 37.55 21.65
N SER A 668 -25.21 36.88 22.80
CA SER A 668 -25.07 37.48 24.14
C SER A 668 -23.77 37.08 24.83
N ASN A 669 -23.26 37.94 25.71
CA ASN A 669 -22.07 37.73 26.55
C ASN A 669 -20.78 37.43 25.76
N ASN A 670 -20.68 37.92 24.53
CA ASN A 670 -19.46 37.78 23.74
C ASN A 670 -18.41 38.83 24.14
N ALA A 671 -17.14 38.55 23.88
CA ALA A 671 -16.05 39.49 24.00
C ALA A 671 -15.31 39.62 22.67
N ALA A 672 -15.06 40.84 22.21
CA ALA A 672 -14.23 41.15 21.05
C ALA A 672 -13.13 42.13 21.46
N PHE A 673 -11.92 41.86 21.00
CA PHE A 673 -10.73 42.68 21.22
C PHE A 673 -10.10 42.93 19.84
N GLY A 674 -10.00 44.18 19.39
CA GLY A 674 -9.37 44.53 18.11
C GLY A 674 -7.88 44.23 18.15
N GLY A 675 -7.15 44.94 19.01
CA GLY A 675 -5.74 44.68 19.24
C GLY A 675 -4.88 45.88 18.84
N SER A 676 -4.13 45.78 17.75
CA SER A 676 -3.30 46.89 17.25
C SER A 676 -3.56 47.13 15.77
N GLY A 677 -3.86 48.36 15.39
CA GLY A 677 -4.27 48.76 14.04
C GLY A 677 -5.66 49.38 14.09
N ASP A 678 -6.16 49.87 12.96
CA ASP A 678 -7.46 50.55 12.93
C ASP A 678 -8.57 49.51 12.72
N ASP A 679 -9.21 49.10 13.81
CA ASP A 679 -10.11 47.95 13.87
C ASP A 679 -11.58 48.36 13.75
N ARG A 680 -12.41 47.44 13.25
CA ARG A 680 -13.86 47.63 13.08
C ARG A 680 -14.63 46.53 13.79
N ILE A 681 -15.24 46.83 14.94
CA ILE A 681 -16.07 45.90 15.71
C ILE A 681 -17.55 46.28 15.58
N THR A 682 -18.36 45.36 15.03
CA THR A 682 -19.80 45.60 14.79
C THR A 682 -20.66 44.42 15.26
N ASP A 683 -21.95 44.65 15.49
CA ASP A 683 -22.93 43.59 15.72
C ASP A 683 -24.07 43.59 14.69
N ASP A 684 -24.70 42.43 14.45
CA ASP A 684 -25.92 42.37 13.62
C ASP A 684 -27.18 42.63 14.43
N SER A 685 -28.15 43.22 13.77
CA SER A 685 -29.16 44.06 14.37
C SER A 685 -30.41 43.31 14.84
N GLN A 686 -30.52 41.98 14.66
CA GLN A 686 -31.73 41.22 15.09
C GLN A 686 -31.45 40.03 16.02
N THR A 687 -30.19 39.61 16.16
CA THR A 687 -29.79 38.39 16.90
C THR A 687 -28.84 38.69 18.06
N SER A 688 -28.23 39.87 18.09
CA SER A 688 -27.39 40.34 19.21
C SER A 688 -28.19 40.50 20.50
N GLY A 689 -27.67 39.92 21.57
CA GLY A 689 -28.27 39.91 22.90
C GLY A 689 -27.41 40.63 23.93
N SER A 690 -27.69 40.45 25.22
CA SER A 690 -27.16 41.32 26.28
C SER A 690 -25.75 40.94 26.76
N GLY A 691 -24.99 41.92 27.25
CA GLY A 691 -23.76 41.68 28.04
C GLY A 691 -22.47 41.53 27.23
N ASN A 692 -22.44 42.04 26.00
CA ASN A 692 -21.26 41.95 25.13
C ASN A 692 -20.16 42.95 25.57
N ARG A 693 -18.90 42.62 25.33
CA ARG A 693 -17.74 43.50 25.60
C ARG A 693 -16.94 43.70 24.31
N TYR A 694 -16.80 44.95 23.86
CA TYR A 694 -15.95 45.34 22.74
C TYR A 694 -14.83 46.24 23.28
N ASP A 695 -13.63 46.02 22.76
CA ASP A 695 -12.38 46.66 23.19
C ASP A 695 -11.58 46.89 21.90
N GLY A 696 -11.42 48.14 21.47
CA GLY A 696 -10.74 48.51 20.23
C GLY A 696 -9.25 48.16 20.31
N GLY A 697 -8.53 48.79 21.22
CA GLY A 697 -7.12 48.50 21.48
C GLY A 697 -6.22 49.67 21.18
N GLU A 698 -5.17 49.47 20.38
CA GLU A 698 -4.30 50.53 19.87
C GLU A 698 -4.68 50.82 18.40
N GLY A 699 -5.07 52.05 18.06
CA GLY A 699 -5.45 52.43 16.70
C GLY A 699 -6.68 53.32 16.68
N ASN A 700 -7.08 53.80 15.50
CA ASN A 700 -8.30 54.60 15.38
C ASN A 700 -9.48 53.68 15.06
N ASP A 701 -10.18 53.22 16.10
CA ASP A 701 -11.12 52.11 15.99
C ASP A 701 -12.56 52.56 15.75
N PHE A 702 -13.31 51.73 15.03
CA PHE A 702 -14.75 51.90 14.84
C PHE A 702 -15.53 50.82 15.57
N MET A 703 -16.38 51.22 16.49
CA MET A 703 -17.27 50.31 17.22
C MET A 703 -18.74 50.66 17.06
N MET A 704 -19.55 49.65 16.82
CA MET A 704 -21.00 49.82 16.79
C MET A 704 -21.71 48.62 17.40
N ASN A 705 -22.60 48.87 18.36
CA ASN A 705 -23.57 47.87 18.82
C ASN A 705 -25.01 48.21 18.38
N SER A 706 -25.90 47.24 18.53
CA SER A 706 -27.29 47.30 18.06
C SER A 706 -28.24 47.64 19.21
N ALA A 707 -29.44 48.08 18.85
CA ALA A 707 -30.50 48.36 19.83
C ALA A 707 -30.93 47.15 20.68
N TYR A 708 -30.50 45.94 20.33
CA TYR A 708 -30.82 44.71 21.05
C TYR A 708 -29.69 44.26 21.97
N SER A 709 -28.47 44.78 21.79
CA SER A 709 -27.32 44.50 22.64
C SER A 709 -27.33 45.36 23.90
N THR A 710 -28.14 45.00 24.88
CA THR A 710 -28.26 45.75 26.15
C THR A 710 -27.15 45.40 27.14
N GLN A 711 -26.76 46.34 28.01
CA GLN A 711 -25.75 46.11 29.06
C GLN A 711 -24.37 45.72 28.52
N SER A 712 -24.02 46.26 27.35
CA SER A 712 -22.74 46.02 26.71
C SER A 712 -21.67 46.96 27.26
N THR A 713 -20.40 46.60 27.12
CA THR A 713 -19.26 47.48 27.40
C THR A 713 -18.52 47.74 26.09
N LEU A 714 -18.30 48.99 25.73
CA LEU A 714 -17.54 49.40 24.54
C LEU A 714 -16.38 50.27 25.01
N LEU A 715 -15.14 49.87 24.71
CA LEU A 715 -13.94 50.59 25.10
C LEU A 715 -13.13 50.91 23.83
N GLY A 716 -12.80 52.18 23.58
CA GLY A 716 -11.95 52.62 22.47
C GLY A 716 -10.53 52.12 22.65
N GLY A 717 -9.79 52.74 23.57
CA GLY A 717 -8.43 52.32 23.90
C GLY A 717 -7.44 53.45 23.72
N GLU A 718 -6.37 53.24 22.95
CA GLU A 718 -5.46 54.29 22.51
C GLU A 718 -5.72 54.62 21.04
N GLY A 719 -5.98 55.88 20.69
CA GLY A 719 -6.23 56.36 19.33
C GLY A 719 -7.50 57.20 19.26
N ASP A 720 -7.78 57.78 18.09
CA ASP A 720 -8.96 58.63 17.89
C ASP A 720 -10.16 57.75 17.47
N ASP A 721 -10.97 57.31 18.43
CA ASP A 721 -11.95 56.24 18.25
C ASP A 721 -13.34 56.76 17.89
N THR A 722 -14.14 55.95 17.19
CA THR A 722 -15.54 56.22 16.88
C THR A 722 -16.45 55.13 17.43
N ILE A 723 -17.28 55.49 18.42
CA ILE A 723 -18.16 54.56 19.13
C ILE A 723 -19.64 54.93 18.93
N LEU A 724 -20.42 54.00 18.38
CA LEU A 724 -21.87 54.12 18.18
C LEU A 724 -22.61 53.12 19.09
N SER A 725 -23.03 53.58 20.27
CA SER A 725 -23.83 52.80 21.22
C SER A 725 -25.33 52.98 20.93
N HIS A 726 -25.96 51.93 20.42
CA HIS A 726 -27.42 51.86 20.28
C HIS A 726 -28.08 51.00 21.36
N GLY A 727 -27.37 50.24 22.20
CA GLY A 727 -27.99 49.42 23.24
C GLY A 727 -28.59 50.22 24.40
N VAL A 728 -29.37 49.55 25.26
CA VAL A 728 -29.87 50.12 26.53
C VAL A 728 -28.98 49.63 27.67
N GLY A 729 -28.58 50.51 28.58
CA GLY A 729 -27.83 50.11 29.76
C GLY A 729 -26.33 49.89 29.52
N ASP A 730 -25.78 50.39 28.42
CA ASP A 730 -24.39 50.15 28.03
C ASP A 730 -23.40 50.99 28.85
N THR A 731 -22.14 50.60 28.83
CA THR A 731 -21.01 51.38 29.37
C THR A 731 -20.04 51.64 28.22
N VAL A 732 -19.75 52.91 27.96
CA VAL A 732 -18.86 53.35 26.89
C VAL A 732 -17.68 54.11 27.50
N ASP A 733 -16.48 53.88 26.99
CA ASP A 733 -15.25 54.56 27.38
C ASP A 733 -14.45 54.80 26.09
N GLY A 734 -14.13 56.06 25.75
CA GLY A 734 -13.31 56.39 24.58
C GLY A 734 -11.85 55.98 24.81
N GLY A 735 -11.29 56.39 25.94
CA GLY A 735 -9.94 56.01 26.33
C GLY A 735 -8.96 57.16 26.14
N ALA A 736 -8.04 57.07 25.19
CA ALA A 736 -7.01 58.08 24.98
C ALA A 736 -6.88 58.44 23.50
N GLY A 737 -7.26 59.65 23.14
CA GLY A 737 -7.29 60.20 21.78
C GLY A 737 -8.46 61.16 21.67
N ASP A 738 -8.66 61.80 20.52
CA ASP A 738 -9.81 62.68 20.29
C ASP A 738 -11.02 61.83 19.82
N ASP A 739 -11.84 61.36 20.77
CA ASP A 739 -12.84 60.31 20.54
C ASP A 739 -14.23 60.84 20.14
N HIS A 740 -14.95 60.06 19.32
CA HIS A 740 -16.30 60.36 18.84
C HIS A 740 -17.32 59.32 19.34
N ILE A 741 -18.13 59.69 20.34
CA ILE A 741 -19.09 58.80 20.99
C ILE A 741 -20.53 59.25 20.70
N LEU A 742 -21.33 58.35 20.12
CA LEU A 742 -22.76 58.54 19.87
C LEU A 742 -23.60 57.54 20.66
N ILE A 743 -24.58 58.02 21.41
CA ILE A 743 -25.47 57.19 22.24
C ILE A 743 -26.91 57.41 21.79
N ALA A 744 -27.60 56.36 21.33
CA ALA A 744 -28.94 56.48 20.78
C ALA A 744 -30.08 56.12 21.74
N ASN A 745 -29.81 55.40 22.83
CA ASN A 745 -30.84 54.82 23.72
C ASN A 745 -30.62 55.17 25.21
N GLN A 746 -31.47 54.65 26.10
CA GLN A 746 -31.55 55.01 27.53
C GLN A 746 -30.61 54.18 28.43
N ASP A 747 -30.35 54.68 29.63
CA ASP A 747 -29.61 54.02 30.74
C ASP A 747 -28.11 53.77 30.46
N THR A 748 -27.53 54.42 29.45
CA THR A 748 -26.11 54.26 29.07
C THR A 748 -25.22 55.23 29.84
N SER A 749 -24.02 54.78 30.26
CA SER A 749 -22.95 55.62 30.81
C SER A 749 -21.83 55.75 29.78
N ALA A 750 -21.30 56.96 29.57
CA ALA A 750 -20.15 57.18 28.68
C ALA A 750 -19.07 58.06 29.31
N GLU A 751 -17.82 57.76 29.01
CA GLU A 751 -16.63 58.56 29.35
C GLU A 751 -15.82 58.77 28.08
N GLY A 752 -15.35 59.99 27.81
CA GLY A 752 -14.46 60.30 26.67
C GLY A 752 -13.05 59.81 26.96
N GLY A 753 -12.48 60.27 28.07
CA GLY A 753 -11.20 59.80 28.56
C GLY A 753 -10.14 60.89 28.47
N ALA A 754 -9.10 60.73 27.65
CA ALA A 754 -8.02 61.70 27.52
C ALA A 754 -7.85 62.15 26.07
N GLY A 755 -8.20 63.40 25.77
CA GLY A 755 -8.18 63.99 24.44
C GLY A 755 -9.32 64.98 24.30
N ASN A 756 -9.60 65.49 23.10
CA ASN A 756 -10.70 66.41 22.86
C ASN A 756 -11.89 65.64 22.29
N ASP A 757 -12.77 65.20 23.17
CA ASP A 757 -13.78 64.21 22.86
C ASP A 757 -15.11 64.85 22.45
N ILE A 758 -15.87 64.14 21.62
CA ILE A 758 -17.23 64.52 21.22
C ILE A 758 -18.21 63.44 21.64
N ILE A 759 -19.03 63.73 22.64
CA ILE A 759 -20.06 62.82 23.16
C ILE A 759 -21.45 63.37 22.86
N VAL A 760 -22.26 62.64 22.08
CA VAL A 760 -23.63 63.01 21.73
C VAL A 760 -24.62 61.91 22.12
N ALA A 761 -25.46 62.18 23.11
CA ALA A 761 -26.51 61.31 23.59
C ALA A 761 -27.92 61.79 23.16
N TYR A 762 -28.61 60.97 22.35
CA TYR A 762 -29.97 61.20 21.88
C TYR A 762 -31.06 60.59 22.79
N GLY A 763 -30.70 59.59 23.60
CA GLY A 763 -31.55 59.01 24.65
C GLY A 763 -31.22 59.56 26.04
N GLY A 764 -31.99 59.19 27.06
CA GLY A 764 -31.67 59.53 28.46
C GLY A 764 -30.50 58.67 28.95
N ALA A 765 -29.27 59.16 28.80
CA ALA A 765 -28.08 58.56 29.39
C ALA A 765 -28.04 58.84 30.90
N ASP A 766 -27.60 57.88 31.72
CA ASP A 766 -27.55 58.06 33.17
C ASP A 766 -26.35 58.94 33.60
N SER A 767 -25.26 58.94 32.83
CA SER A 767 -24.10 59.83 32.99
C SER A 767 -23.18 59.87 31.77
N ILE A 768 -22.79 61.04 31.31
CA ILE A 768 -21.71 61.26 30.32
C ILE A 768 -20.59 62.11 30.93
N SER A 769 -19.33 61.79 30.65
CA SER A 769 -18.15 62.51 31.14
C SER A 769 -17.15 62.76 30.02
N GLY A 770 -16.57 63.95 29.91
CA GLY A 770 -15.58 64.30 28.89
C GLY A 770 -14.24 63.68 29.26
N GLY A 771 -13.65 64.14 30.37
CA GLY A 771 -12.41 63.58 30.89
C GLY A 771 -11.30 64.63 30.88
N ASP A 772 -10.09 64.28 30.47
CA ASP A 772 -8.96 65.19 30.32
C ASP A 772 -8.89 65.75 28.88
N GLY A 773 -9.17 67.02 28.65
CA GLY A 773 -9.03 67.71 27.36
C GLY A 773 -10.18 68.68 27.12
N ASN A 774 -10.35 69.20 25.89
CA ASN A 774 -11.42 70.19 25.62
C ASN A 774 -12.57 69.50 24.90
N ASP A 775 -13.59 69.16 25.66
CA ASP A 775 -14.60 68.20 25.22
C ASP A 775 -15.89 68.88 24.78
N ILE A 776 -16.68 68.16 23.99
CA ILE A 776 -18.01 68.56 23.53
C ILE A 776 -19.01 67.50 23.96
N LEU A 777 -19.85 67.84 24.94
CA LEU A 777 -20.86 66.96 25.48
C LEU A 777 -22.27 67.47 25.21
N VAL A 778 -23.11 66.63 24.61
CA VAL A 778 -24.50 66.94 24.26
C VAL A 778 -25.41 65.80 24.70
N ALA A 779 -26.33 66.05 25.62
CA ALA A 779 -27.33 65.09 26.10
C ALA A 779 -28.77 65.42 25.64
N GLY A 780 -29.72 64.50 25.88
CA GLY A 780 -31.16 64.78 25.82
C GLY A 780 -31.79 64.92 24.43
N GLY A 781 -31.08 64.57 23.35
CA GLY A 781 -31.58 64.65 21.98
C GLY A 781 -31.66 66.08 21.44
N LEU A 782 -30.92 66.34 20.37
CA LEU A 782 -30.93 67.64 19.70
C LEU A 782 -32.31 67.92 19.08
N SER A 783 -32.96 69.01 19.48
CA SER A 783 -33.84 69.68 18.51
C SER A 783 -32.93 70.21 17.39
N ALA A 784 -33.14 69.78 16.14
CA ALA A 784 -32.36 70.25 14.99
C ALA A 784 -32.34 71.80 14.84
N ALA A 785 -33.17 72.51 15.62
CA ALA A 785 -33.19 73.97 15.72
C ALA A 785 -32.11 74.56 16.64
N ALA A 786 -31.58 73.82 17.63
CA ALA A 786 -30.66 74.35 18.65
C ALA A 786 -29.24 74.67 18.13
N PHE A 787 -28.87 74.13 16.95
CA PHE A 787 -27.57 74.37 16.29
C PHE A 787 -27.68 74.85 14.81
N GLY A 788 -28.87 75.27 14.37
CA GLY A 788 -28.99 76.08 13.14
C GLY A 788 -28.87 75.36 11.78
N GLY A 789 -29.08 74.05 11.68
CA GLY A 789 -28.99 73.31 10.42
C GLY A 789 -30.26 72.54 10.06
N SER A 790 -30.83 72.78 8.86
CA SER A 790 -31.89 71.92 8.31
C SER A 790 -31.28 70.64 7.70
N VAL A 791 -31.01 69.64 8.54
CA VAL A 791 -30.79 68.28 8.05
C VAL A 791 -31.95 67.45 8.57
N GLY A 792 -32.79 66.95 7.66
CA GLY A 792 -33.82 66.00 8.05
C GLY A 792 -33.16 64.79 8.70
N THR A 793 -33.78 64.26 9.76
CA THR A 793 -33.36 63.06 10.50
C THR A 793 -33.16 61.83 9.61
N GLU A 794 -33.57 61.88 8.35
CA GLU A 794 -33.40 60.82 7.35
C GLU A 794 -31.95 60.59 6.87
N ASN A 795 -30.94 61.39 7.26
CA ASN A 795 -29.60 61.29 6.63
C ASN A 795 -28.39 61.68 7.51
N LEU A 796 -28.41 61.50 8.84
CA LEU A 796 -27.19 61.72 9.64
C LEU A 796 -26.14 60.63 9.37
N SER A 797 -26.57 59.38 9.17
CA SER A 797 -25.67 58.27 8.79
C SER A 797 -25.00 58.47 7.42
N GLN A 798 -25.69 59.04 6.42
CA GLN A 798 -25.09 59.41 5.13
C GLN A 798 -24.25 60.70 5.18
N SER A 799 -24.55 61.62 6.12
CA SER A 799 -23.80 62.88 6.28
C SER A 799 -22.50 62.70 7.06
N LEU A 800 -22.36 61.61 7.81
CA LEU A 800 -21.18 61.23 8.58
C LEU A 800 -20.30 60.19 7.86
N GLY A 801 -20.57 59.88 6.59
CA GLY A 801 -19.74 58.97 5.78
C GLY A 801 -20.03 57.47 5.93
N TYR A 802 -20.96 57.05 6.80
CA TYR A 802 -21.26 55.63 7.10
C TYR A 802 -22.07 54.86 6.02
N GLY A 803 -21.98 55.28 4.76
CA GLY A 803 -22.73 54.67 3.65
C GLY A 803 -21.87 53.76 2.79
N GLU A 804 -21.61 52.52 3.23
CA GLU A 804 -21.11 51.48 2.33
C GLU A 804 -22.24 50.85 1.51
N GLU A 805 -21.95 50.55 0.23
CA GLU A 805 -22.85 49.83 -0.67
C GLU A 805 -23.07 48.39 -0.16
N GLY A 806 -24.11 48.15 0.64
CA GLY A 806 -24.47 46.79 1.04
C GLY A 806 -25.59 46.64 2.07
N TYR A 807 -25.72 47.59 3.00
CA TYR A 807 -26.75 47.55 4.05
C TYR A 807 -28.06 48.24 3.59
N GLU A 808 -28.68 47.73 2.53
CA GLU A 808 -30.07 48.04 2.19
C GLU A 808 -31.01 47.07 2.91
N GLU A 809 -31.39 47.36 4.17
CA GLU A 809 -32.74 47.11 4.74
C GLU A 809 -32.72 47.28 6.28
N GLY A 810 -33.34 48.34 6.81
CA GLY A 810 -34.02 48.23 8.11
C GLY A 810 -33.88 49.35 9.13
N TYR A 811 -32.72 49.98 9.30
CA TYR A 811 -32.49 50.89 10.44
C TYR A 811 -32.73 52.35 10.08
N ASN A 812 -33.98 52.65 9.70
CA ASN A 812 -34.48 54.00 9.92
C ASN A 812 -34.77 54.11 11.44
N ALA A 813 -33.86 54.72 12.18
CA ALA A 813 -34.18 55.38 13.44
C ALA A 813 -35.14 56.54 13.14
N ASN A 814 -36.38 56.21 12.75
CA ASN A 814 -37.49 57.15 12.64
C ASN A 814 -37.94 57.46 14.07
N VAL A 815 -37.08 58.13 14.84
CA VAL A 815 -37.51 58.75 16.09
C VAL A 815 -38.27 60.00 15.67
N SER A 816 -39.60 59.95 15.78
CA SER A 816 -40.42 61.13 15.60
C SER A 816 -40.02 62.18 16.64
N MET A 817 -40.03 63.46 16.28
CA MET A 817 -39.85 64.56 17.26
C MET A 817 -40.89 64.50 18.40
N ASP A 818 -42.02 63.81 18.18
CA ASP A 818 -43.04 63.53 19.20
C ASP A 818 -42.63 62.43 20.20
N ASP A 819 -41.73 61.51 19.81
CA ASP A 819 -41.26 60.41 20.65
C ASP A 819 -40.10 60.85 21.58
N ILE A 820 -39.24 61.78 21.12
CA ILE A 820 -38.14 62.38 21.92
C ILE A 820 -38.67 63.16 23.14
N ARG A 821 -39.83 63.82 23.01
CA ARG A 821 -40.45 64.60 24.10
C ARG A 821 -41.06 63.75 25.23
N MET A 822 -41.12 62.42 25.09
CA MET A 822 -41.76 61.54 26.08
C MET A 822 -40.78 60.80 27.00
N LEU A 823 -39.48 60.96 26.80
CA LEU A 823 -38.43 60.38 27.65
C LEU A 823 -37.95 61.51 28.59
N GLN A 824 -38.39 61.49 29.86
CA GLN A 824 -38.19 62.57 30.84
C GLN A 824 -37.32 62.09 32.01
N GLU A 825 -36.09 61.68 31.74
CA GLU A 825 -35.10 61.37 32.79
C GLU A 825 -33.91 62.33 32.63
N GLY A 826 -33.35 62.77 33.76
CA GLY A 826 -32.25 63.74 33.76
C GLY A 826 -30.90 63.06 33.62
N THR A 827 -30.03 63.66 32.80
CA THR A 827 -28.67 63.17 32.50
C THR A 827 -27.65 63.92 33.36
N VAL A 828 -26.64 63.22 33.87
CA VAL A 828 -25.45 63.88 34.44
C VAL A 828 -24.43 64.05 33.33
N VAL A 829 -23.97 65.28 33.10
CA VAL A 829 -22.93 65.64 32.11
C VAL A 829 -21.78 66.24 32.88
N ASP A 830 -20.60 65.65 32.82
CA ASP A 830 -19.37 66.13 33.47
C ASP A 830 -18.34 66.47 32.40
N GLY A 831 -17.79 67.69 32.40
CA GLY A 831 -16.77 68.12 31.43
C GLY A 831 -15.44 67.49 31.75
N GLY A 832 -15.01 67.64 33.01
CA GLY A 832 -13.75 67.08 33.49
C GLY A 832 -12.67 68.14 33.57
N ALA A 833 -11.60 68.03 32.81
CA ALA A 833 -10.44 68.92 32.86
C ALA A 833 -10.07 69.45 31.46
N GLY A 834 -10.52 70.66 31.16
CA GLY A 834 -10.11 71.48 30.02
C GLY A 834 -11.16 72.54 29.75
N ASP A 835 -11.15 73.19 28.58
CA ASP A 835 -12.15 74.20 28.24
C ASP A 835 -13.34 73.54 27.51
N ASP A 836 -14.33 73.04 28.25
CA ASP A 836 -15.36 72.14 27.71
C ASP A 836 -16.62 72.86 27.19
N ILE A 837 -17.44 72.17 26.38
CA ILE A 837 -18.75 72.63 25.93
C ILE A 837 -19.82 71.61 26.32
N LEU A 838 -20.73 71.99 27.23
CA LEU A 838 -21.75 71.10 27.79
C LEU A 838 -23.17 71.55 27.44
N ALA A 839 -24.01 70.65 26.93
CA ALA A 839 -25.43 70.90 26.67
C ALA A 839 -26.30 69.74 27.20
N GLY A 840 -27.24 70.02 28.11
CA GLY A 840 -28.11 69.01 28.74
C GLY A 840 -29.25 68.48 27.85
N GLY A 841 -29.79 69.34 26.98
CA GLY A 841 -30.94 68.98 26.15
C GLY A 841 -32.24 68.83 26.95
N PHE A 842 -33.19 68.03 26.44
CA PHE A 842 -34.47 67.82 27.11
C PHE A 842 -34.33 66.89 28.33
N GLY A 843 -34.74 67.34 29.52
CA GLY A 843 -34.54 66.60 30.76
C GLY A 843 -34.48 67.54 31.96
N ASP A 844 -34.36 66.99 33.17
CA ASP A 844 -33.93 67.79 34.33
C ASP A 844 -32.47 67.42 34.60
N ASP A 845 -31.54 68.04 33.87
CA ASP A 845 -30.16 67.57 33.73
C ASP A 845 -29.23 68.14 34.81
N THR A 846 -28.06 67.53 35.01
CA THR A 846 -26.98 68.08 35.85
C THR A 846 -25.72 68.25 35.01
N LEU A 847 -25.23 69.48 34.82
CA LEU A 847 -24.02 69.78 34.04
C LEU A 847 -22.91 70.22 35.01
N ILE A 848 -21.74 69.62 34.94
CA ILE A 848 -20.59 69.90 35.81
C ILE A 848 -19.43 70.29 34.89
N GLY A 849 -18.89 71.49 35.01
CA GLY A 849 -17.79 71.95 34.13
C GLY A 849 -16.48 71.26 34.46
N GLY A 850 -15.97 71.51 35.68
CA GLY A 850 -14.74 70.89 36.16
C GLY A 850 -13.57 71.87 36.18
N GLU A 851 -12.36 71.43 35.77
CA GLU A 851 -11.16 72.26 35.71
C GLU A 851 -10.96 72.91 34.33
N GLY A 852 -11.30 74.19 34.17
CA GLY A 852 -10.96 74.96 32.96
C GLY A 852 -11.88 76.15 32.76
N ASN A 853 -12.08 76.60 31.52
CA ASN A 853 -13.08 77.63 31.19
C ASN A 853 -14.21 77.03 30.35
N ASP A 854 -15.22 76.54 31.04
CA ASP A 854 -16.26 75.72 30.41
C ASP A 854 -17.37 76.56 29.80
N THR A 855 -18.09 76.03 28.81
CA THR A 855 -19.23 76.67 28.16
C THR A 855 -20.48 75.81 28.31
N PHE A 856 -21.39 76.22 29.17
CA PHE A 856 -22.69 75.58 29.35
C PHE A 856 -23.72 76.17 28.38
N ILE A 857 -24.39 75.33 27.59
CA ILE A 857 -25.45 75.74 26.66
C ILE A 857 -26.79 75.31 27.24
N TYR A 858 -27.66 76.27 27.54
CA TYR A 858 -29.04 76.03 27.99
C TYR A 858 -30.02 76.60 26.97
N THR A 859 -30.91 75.77 26.44
CA THR A 859 -32.02 76.26 25.60
C THR A 859 -33.29 76.35 26.43
N VAL A 860 -34.00 77.47 26.32
CA VAL A 860 -35.25 77.67 27.07
C VAL A 860 -36.32 76.68 26.58
N GLY A 861 -36.91 75.93 27.52
CA GLY A 861 -37.97 74.95 27.24
C GLY A 861 -37.55 73.50 27.36
N GLU A 862 -36.27 73.22 27.67
CA GLU A 862 -35.72 71.86 27.68
C GLU A 862 -35.85 71.15 29.05
N GLY A 863 -35.90 71.89 30.15
CA GLY A 863 -36.36 71.40 31.46
C GLY A 863 -35.77 72.13 32.68
N ASN A 864 -35.63 71.45 33.82
CA ASN A 864 -35.08 72.01 35.06
C ASN A 864 -33.66 71.52 35.33
N ASP A 865 -32.67 72.27 34.84
CA ASP A 865 -31.28 71.81 34.88
C ASP A 865 -30.53 72.35 36.10
N HIS A 866 -29.43 71.69 36.42
CA HIS A 866 -28.52 72.00 37.51
C HIS A 866 -27.09 72.10 37.01
N ILE A 867 -26.52 73.29 36.96
CA ILE A 867 -25.13 73.51 36.58
C ILE A 867 -24.26 73.57 37.84
N ILE A 868 -23.07 72.99 37.80
CA ILE A 868 -21.99 73.20 38.76
C ILE A 868 -20.82 73.83 37.98
N ALA A 869 -20.53 75.10 38.26
CA ALA A 869 -19.59 75.92 37.49
C ALA A 869 -18.47 76.51 38.36
N GLY A 870 -17.30 76.69 37.75
CA GLY A 870 -16.10 77.30 38.30
C GLY A 870 -15.85 78.74 37.82
N ASN A 871 -14.60 79.18 37.93
CA ASN A 871 -14.16 80.52 37.51
C ASN A 871 -13.63 80.51 36.09
N GLY A 872 -14.16 81.38 35.23
CA GLY A 872 -13.76 81.48 33.81
C GLY A 872 -14.84 80.95 32.87
N ASP A 873 -15.79 80.20 33.43
CA ASP A 873 -16.88 79.57 32.69
C ASP A 873 -17.83 80.57 32.06
N THR A 874 -18.51 80.09 31.02
CA THR A 874 -19.47 80.78 30.20
C THR A 874 -20.82 80.05 30.24
N LEU A 875 -21.89 80.76 30.53
CA LEU A 875 -23.25 80.25 30.30
C LEU A 875 -23.79 80.88 29.01
N GLU A 876 -24.21 80.06 28.05
CA GLU A 876 -24.86 80.48 26.82
C GLU A 876 -26.35 80.15 26.86
N LEU A 877 -27.20 81.17 26.79
CA LEU A 877 -28.65 80.99 26.73
C LEU A 877 -29.12 81.07 25.28
N ARG A 878 -29.80 80.01 24.82
CA ARG A 878 -30.40 79.93 23.48
C ARG A 878 -31.93 79.94 23.55
N GLY A 879 -32.56 80.56 22.55
CA GLY A 879 -34.01 80.55 22.40
C GLY A 879 -34.48 79.27 21.70
N GLY A 880 -35.34 78.48 22.34
CA GLY A 880 -35.92 77.29 21.72
C GLY A 880 -36.94 77.63 20.60
N PRO A 881 -37.67 76.66 20.05
CA PRO A 881 -38.74 76.89 19.06
C PRO A 881 -40.00 77.55 19.68
N LEU A 882 -39.82 78.33 20.73
CA LEU A 882 -40.83 79.16 21.36
C LEU A 882 -40.90 80.43 20.53
N GLY A 883 -42.05 80.68 19.89
CA GLY A 883 -42.22 81.72 18.86
C GLY A 883 -41.88 83.14 19.30
N GLU A 884 -42.16 84.11 18.41
CA GLU A 884 -41.77 85.54 18.45
C GLU A 884 -42.08 86.34 19.75
N ASP A 885 -42.57 85.71 20.83
CA ASP A 885 -43.05 86.32 22.07
C ASP A 885 -42.17 86.01 23.33
N PHE A 886 -40.98 85.40 23.22
CA PHE A 886 -40.07 85.20 24.39
C PHE A 886 -39.18 86.42 24.67
N GLY A 887 -39.36 87.10 25.82
CA GLY A 887 -38.62 88.32 26.19
C GLY A 887 -37.90 88.25 27.55
N MET A 888 -37.05 89.23 27.86
CA MET A 888 -36.33 89.32 29.17
C MET A 888 -37.27 89.42 30.39
N GLU A 889 -38.51 89.86 30.19
CA GLU A 889 -39.56 89.93 31.22
C GLU A 889 -40.01 88.55 31.71
N ASP A 890 -39.71 87.51 30.94
CA ASP A 890 -39.97 86.11 31.25
C ASP A 890 -38.81 85.44 32.02
N ILE A 891 -37.71 86.15 32.35
CA ILE A 891 -36.56 85.58 33.06
C ILE A 891 -36.44 86.22 34.45
N ASP A 892 -36.64 85.44 35.52
CA ASP A 892 -36.24 85.85 36.88
C ASP A 892 -34.90 85.21 37.24
N LEU A 893 -33.96 85.97 37.80
CA LEU A 893 -32.70 85.46 38.36
C LEU A 893 -32.66 85.76 39.85
N SER A 894 -32.33 84.76 40.67
CA SER A 894 -31.96 84.94 42.08
C SER A 894 -30.59 84.36 42.35
N ILE A 895 -29.85 84.95 43.29
CA ILE A 895 -28.52 84.51 43.70
C ILE A 895 -28.48 84.56 45.23
N THR A 896 -27.94 83.53 45.87
CA THR A 896 -27.81 83.48 47.32
C THR A 896 -26.86 84.56 47.82
N SER A 897 -27.08 85.04 49.06
CA SER A 897 -26.31 86.16 49.61
C SER A 897 -24.81 85.90 49.80
N ASP A 898 -24.38 84.64 49.76
CA ASP A 898 -22.97 84.23 49.81
C ASP A 898 -22.36 83.99 48.43
N GLY A 899 -23.15 84.11 47.36
CA GLY A 899 -22.72 83.97 45.97
C GLY A 899 -22.51 82.52 45.52
N SER A 900 -22.85 81.53 46.34
CA SER A 900 -22.58 80.11 46.06
C SER A 900 -23.65 79.38 45.25
N HIS A 901 -24.78 80.02 44.98
CA HIS A 901 -25.91 79.45 44.25
C HIS A 901 -26.62 80.56 43.45
N ALA A 902 -26.88 80.33 42.17
CA ALA A 902 -27.78 81.11 41.33
C ALA A 902 -28.97 80.24 40.88
N HIS A 903 -30.13 80.85 40.69
CA HIS A 903 -31.34 80.17 40.25
C HIS A 903 -32.08 81.06 39.27
N ILE A 904 -32.29 80.57 38.06
CA ILE A 904 -32.97 81.28 36.98
C ILE A 904 -34.32 80.59 36.71
N TRP A 905 -35.41 81.37 36.71
CA TRP A 905 -36.74 80.91 36.29
C TRP A 905 -37.07 81.47 34.92
N PHE A 906 -37.53 80.59 34.03
CA PHE A 906 -38.09 80.97 32.74
C PHE A 906 -39.62 80.85 32.77
N LYS A 907 -40.31 81.98 32.63
CA LYS A 907 -41.76 82.16 32.70
C LYS A 907 -42.36 82.21 31.29
N SER A 908 -43.68 82.08 31.22
CA SER A 908 -44.42 82.20 29.97
C SER A 908 -45.51 83.23 30.12
N ASP A 909 -45.40 84.32 29.36
CA ASP A 909 -46.43 85.33 29.23
C ASP A 909 -47.22 85.12 27.92
N ASP A 910 -48.34 84.39 28.01
CA ASP A 910 -49.47 84.43 27.05
C ASP A 910 -49.36 83.59 25.74
N VAL A 911 -49.49 82.26 25.84
CA VAL A 911 -49.85 81.42 24.66
C VAL A 911 -51.37 81.36 24.47
N ASP A 912 -51.89 81.98 23.40
CA ASP A 912 -53.28 81.79 22.95
C ASP A 912 -53.51 80.30 22.63
N THR A 913 -54.56 79.75 23.24
CA THR A 913 -54.87 78.31 23.43
C THR A 913 -55.12 77.49 22.15
N GLY A 914 -54.11 77.37 21.31
CA GLY A 914 -54.25 76.93 19.93
C GLY A 914 -53.50 75.69 19.46
N ASP A 915 -52.66 75.00 20.27
CA ASP A 915 -52.22 73.61 19.93
C ASP A 915 -51.47 72.85 21.04
N ALA A 916 -50.99 73.50 22.12
CA ALA A 916 -50.28 72.79 23.19
C ALA A 916 -51.26 72.29 24.28
N GLY A 917 -51.55 70.99 24.28
CA GLY A 917 -52.52 70.32 25.15
C GLY A 917 -52.21 70.25 26.66
N PHE A 918 -51.53 71.23 27.25
CA PHE A 918 -51.27 71.27 28.69
C PHE A 918 -52.32 72.13 29.43
N ARG A 919 -52.94 71.58 30.50
CA ARG A 919 -53.93 72.31 31.33
C ARG A 919 -53.51 72.38 32.80
N GLY A 920 -53.06 73.56 33.23
CA GLY A 920 -53.40 74.13 34.54
C GLY A 920 -52.27 74.33 35.55
N GLY A 921 -51.71 75.55 35.58
CA GLY A 921 -50.73 76.09 36.56
C GLY A 921 -49.93 77.21 35.88
N PRO A 922 -49.28 78.17 36.60
CA PRO A 922 -48.26 79.00 35.95
C PRO A 922 -47.20 78.04 35.41
N GLN A 923 -47.16 77.88 34.08
CA GLN A 923 -46.30 76.91 33.46
C GLN A 923 -44.93 77.57 33.31
N LEU A 924 -44.01 77.19 34.19
CA LEU A 924 -42.58 77.42 34.00
C LEU A 924 -42.19 76.70 32.72
N TRP A 925 -41.46 77.39 31.84
CA TRP A 925 -40.84 76.78 30.67
C TRP A 925 -39.55 76.03 31.03
N GLY A 926 -39.08 76.17 32.27
CA GLY A 926 -37.92 75.47 32.83
C GLY A 926 -37.33 76.27 33.99
N THR A 927 -36.37 75.70 34.71
CA THR A 927 -35.53 76.43 35.68
C THR A 927 -34.08 76.04 35.49
N LEU A 928 -33.15 76.92 35.84
CA LEU A 928 -31.72 76.62 35.81
C LEU A 928 -31.14 76.93 37.18
N ASN A 929 -30.78 75.89 37.91
CA ASN A 929 -30.03 75.99 39.15
C ASN A 929 -28.54 76.02 38.80
N ILE A 930 -27.75 76.86 39.46
CA ILE A 930 -26.32 76.95 39.21
C ILE A 930 -25.62 77.01 40.57
N ASP A 931 -24.79 76.03 40.87
CA ASP A 931 -23.95 75.99 42.06
C ASP A 931 -22.53 76.41 41.67
N PHE A 932 -21.88 77.13 42.58
CA PHE A 932 -20.48 77.49 42.41
C PHE A 932 -19.63 76.85 43.49
N GLU A 933 -18.44 76.38 43.13
CA GLU A 933 -17.45 75.98 44.12
C GLU A 933 -17.03 77.19 45.01
N PRO A 934 -16.64 76.99 46.28
CA PRO A 934 -16.42 78.08 47.23
C PRO A 934 -15.38 79.13 46.78
N GLY A 935 -15.87 80.28 46.30
CA GLY A 935 -15.04 81.40 45.84
C GLY A 935 -14.99 81.56 44.32
N GLU A 936 -15.83 80.83 43.58
CA GLU A 936 -15.90 80.81 42.12
C GLU A 936 -17.22 81.39 41.60
N MET A 937 -17.28 81.75 40.32
CA MET A 937 -18.46 82.28 39.63
C MET A 937 -18.31 82.15 38.10
N ILE A 938 -19.41 81.89 37.38
CA ILE A 938 -19.46 82.04 35.91
C ILE A 938 -18.98 83.45 35.55
N GLU A 939 -18.03 83.57 34.63
CA GLU A 939 -17.45 84.85 34.22
C GLU A 939 -18.24 85.51 33.08
N THR A 940 -18.75 84.69 32.15
CA THR A 940 -19.39 85.19 30.93
C THR A 940 -20.81 84.65 30.75
N LEU A 941 -21.77 85.51 30.45
CA LEU A 941 -23.12 85.14 29.97
C LEU A 941 -23.18 85.48 28.48
N ARG A 942 -23.47 84.50 27.62
CA ARG A 942 -23.66 84.68 26.18
C ARG A 942 -25.15 84.60 25.82
N ILE A 943 -25.65 85.60 25.09
CA ILE A 943 -27.03 85.64 24.56
C ILE A 943 -26.98 86.20 23.13
N GLY A 944 -27.44 85.44 22.13
CA GLY A 944 -27.55 85.92 20.75
C GLY A 944 -26.25 86.41 20.11
N GLY A 945 -25.12 85.78 20.44
CA GLY A 945 -23.79 86.16 19.97
C GLY A 945 -23.19 87.40 20.65
N GLN A 946 -23.81 87.92 21.72
CA GLN A 946 -23.25 88.96 22.59
C GLN A 946 -22.73 88.35 23.89
N GLU A 947 -21.54 88.79 24.33
CA GLU A 947 -20.91 88.39 25.60
C GLU A 947 -21.12 89.46 26.66
N PHE A 948 -21.55 89.03 27.84
CA PHE A 948 -21.73 89.86 29.02
C PHE A 948 -20.88 89.32 30.17
N ASN A 949 -20.24 90.19 30.94
CA ASN A 949 -19.53 89.74 32.14
C ASN A 949 -20.55 89.53 33.29
N PHE A 950 -20.64 88.31 33.82
CA PHE A 950 -21.62 87.94 34.85
C PHE A 950 -21.46 88.78 36.13
N ALA A 951 -20.23 89.14 36.49
CA ALA A 951 -19.94 89.98 37.66
C ALA A 951 -20.37 91.45 37.46
N GLU A 952 -20.47 91.92 36.21
CA GLU A 952 -21.03 93.25 35.89
C GLU A 952 -22.56 93.24 35.84
N ILE A 953 -23.17 92.10 35.54
CA ILE A 953 -24.62 91.88 35.54
C ILE A 953 -25.15 91.80 36.98
N VAL A 954 -24.43 91.10 37.86
CA VAL A 954 -24.77 90.93 39.28
C VAL A 954 -24.13 92.06 40.12
N GLU A 955 -24.81 93.21 40.25
CA GLU A 955 -24.38 94.20 41.25
C GLU A 955 -24.55 93.60 42.65
N TRP A 956 -23.45 93.34 43.37
CA TRP A 956 -23.47 93.04 44.81
C TRP A 956 -23.98 94.27 45.58
N GLY A 957 -25.31 94.40 45.61
CA GLY A 957 -26.01 95.41 46.38
C GLY A 957 -25.81 95.16 47.86
N GLY A 958 -24.81 95.82 48.45
CA GLY A 958 -24.67 95.87 49.90
C GLY A 958 -25.90 96.53 50.54
N GLY A 959 -26.94 95.75 50.88
CA GLY A 959 -28.13 96.28 51.54
C GLY A 959 -29.37 95.38 51.63
N SER A 960 -29.38 94.46 52.60
CA SER A 960 -30.54 93.95 53.38
C SER A 960 -31.82 93.42 52.67
N ASN A 961 -32.03 92.11 52.83
CA ASN A 961 -33.31 91.42 53.07
C ASN A 961 -34.46 91.60 52.06
N THR A 962 -34.19 91.33 50.80
CA THR A 962 -35.10 90.58 49.93
C THR A 962 -34.22 89.58 49.20
N ASP A 963 -34.56 88.29 49.27
CA ASP A 963 -33.73 87.17 48.80
C ASP A 963 -33.68 87.05 47.25
N GLU A 964 -33.82 88.18 46.54
CA GLU A 964 -33.82 88.27 45.08
C GLU A 964 -33.02 89.52 44.66
N LEU A 965 -31.94 89.30 43.91
CA LEU A 965 -31.13 90.33 43.25
C LEU A 965 -31.77 90.60 41.87
N ALA A 966 -32.40 91.77 41.70
CA ALA A 966 -32.99 92.15 40.42
C ALA A 966 -32.00 92.98 39.57
N LEU A 967 -31.88 92.63 38.29
CA LEU A 967 -31.13 93.35 37.26
C LEU A 967 -31.60 94.82 37.15
N SER A 968 -30.71 95.76 36.84
CA SER A 968 -31.14 97.15 36.58
C SER A 968 -31.84 97.28 35.22
N ASP A 969 -32.80 98.20 35.07
CA ASP A 969 -33.54 98.44 33.81
C ASP A 969 -32.62 98.56 32.57
N ASN A 970 -31.42 99.11 32.74
CA ASN A 970 -30.46 99.32 31.66
C ASN A 970 -29.63 98.07 31.33
N GLN A 971 -29.56 97.08 32.21
CA GLN A 971 -29.00 95.76 31.92
C GLN A 971 -30.07 94.86 31.27
N LEU A 972 -31.32 94.97 31.71
CA LEU A 972 -32.50 94.36 31.09
C LEU A 972 -32.64 94.76 29.60
N ASP A 973 -32.60 96.06 29.27
CA ASP A 973 -32.69 96.56 27.88
C ASP A 973 -31.57 96.02 26.95
N ILE A 974 -30.36 95.79 27.48
CA ILE A 974 -29.22 95.30 26.68
C ILE A 974 -29.33 93.78 26.48
N MET A 975 -29.77 93.04 27.50
CA MET A 975 -30.04 91.60 27.38
C MET A 975 -31.25 91.32 26.48
N GLU A 976 -32.30 92.16 26.52
CA GLU A 976 -33.50 92.05 25.68
C GLU A 976 -33.15 92.22 24.19
N ALA A 977 -32.33 93.21 23.85
CA ALA A 977 -31.84 93.43 22.48
C ALA A 977 -30.91 92.30 21.97
N ALA A 978 -30.20 91.63 22.89
CA ALA A 978 -29.34 90.49 22.58
C ALA A 978 -30.17 89.21 22.33
N LEU A 979 -31.19 88.96 23.15
CA LEU A 979 -32.12 87.83 23.04
C LEU A 979 -32.94 87.89 21.73
N ASP A 980 -33.45 89.07 21.36
CA ASP A 980 -34.14 89.33 20.08
C ASP A 980 -33.23 89.06 18.86
N SER A 981 -31.93 89.36 18.99
CA SER A 981 -30.95 89.09 17.92
C SER A 981 -30.58 87.62 17.81
N ALA A 982 -30.68 86.86 18.91
CA ALA A 982 -30.49 85.41 18.97
C ALA A 982 -31.55 84.66 18.15
N GLN A 983 -32.80 85.15 18.15
CA GLN A 983 -33.91 84.55 17.39
C GLN A 983 -33.79 84.76 15.86
N ALA A 984 -32.93 85.69 15.40
CA ALA A 984 -32.94 86.19 14.02
C ALA A 984 -31.76 85.74 13.12
N ALA A 985 -30.71 85.14 13.65
CA ALA A 985 -29.63 84.53 12.88
C ALA A 985 -28.77 83.63 13.78
N PRO A 986 -28.36 82.43 13.32
CA PRO A 986 -27.35 81.66 14.04
C PRO A 986 -26.02 82.42 13.96
N VAL A 987 -25.45 82.73 15.11
CA VAL A 987 -24.23 83.53 15.22
C VAL A 987 -23.15 82.69 15.89
N PHE A 988 -22.06 82.49 15.14
CA PHE A 988 -20.69 82.10 15.54
C PHE A 988 -20.22 80.64 15.65
N TYR A 989 -21.06 79.60 15.58
CA TYR A 989 -20.55 78.21 15.54
C TYR A 989 -20.81 77.46 14.22
N GLU A 990 -21.41 78.10 13.20
CA GLU A 990 -21.67 77.50 11.87
C GLU A 990 -20.40 77.00 11.14
N THR A 991 -19.22 77.52 11.45
CA THR A 991 -17.95 77.13 10.80
C THR A 991 -16.96 76.47 11.75
N ALA A 992 -17.36 76.16 12.98
CA ALA A 992 -16.54 75.36 13.88
C ALA A 992 -17.27 74.05 14.14
N PHE A 993 -18.55 74.03 14.53
CA PHE A 993 -19.25 72.75 14.73
C PHE A 993 -19.52 72.00 13.42
N ALA A 994 -20.00 72.68 12.38
CA ALA A 994 -20.30 72.03 11.09
C ALA A 994 -19.07 71.86 10.18
N GLU A 995 -18.00 72.66 10.35
CA GLU A 995 -16.73 72.41 9.65
C GLU A 995 -15.84 71.44 10.41
N THR A 996 -15.90 71.33 11.75
CA THR A 996 -15.15 70.31 12.52
C THR A 996 -15.86 68.96 12.36
N ALA A 997 -17.19 68.88 12.52
CA ALA A 997 -17.95 67.67 12.18
C ALA A 997 -17.95 67.30 10.67
N ALA A 998 -17.54 68.17 9.74
CA ALA A 998 -17.41 67.86 8.31
C ALA A 998 -15.96 67.81 7.78
N HIS A 999 -14.95 68.34 8.50
CA HIS A 999 -13.53 68.13 8.22
C HIS A 999 -12.98 66.91 8.96
N MET A 1000 -13.47 66.58 10.15
CA MET A 1000 -13.04 65.39 10.93
C MET A 1000 -13.42 64.06 10.27
N ILE A 1001 -14.26 64.08 9.23
CA ILE A 1001 -14.73 62.90 8.48
C ILE A 1001 -14.02 62.79 7.12
N ALA A 1002 -13.25 63.81 6.73
CA ALA A 1002 -12.69 63.91 5.37
C ALA A 1002 -11.20 63.53 5.26
N ASP A 1003 -10.46 63.44 6.37
CA ASP A 1003 -9.00 63.18 6.35
C ASP A 1003 -8.60 61.71 6.60
N ASP A 1004 -9.53 60.83 7.04
CA ASP A 1004 -9.21 59.42 7.42
C ASP A 1004 -9.81 58.33 6.52
N LEU A 1005 -10.20 58.67 5.28
CA LEU A 1005 -10.40 57.64 4.26
C LEU A 1005 -9.04 57.35 3.60
N PRO A 1006 -8.47 56.13 3.73
CA PRO A 1006 -7.24 55.79 3.02
C PRO A 1006 -7.46 55.86 1.49
N ASP A 1007 -6.66 56.70 0.84
CA ASP A 1007 -6.40 56.65 -0.60
C ASP A 1007 -5.87 55.24 -0.97
N GLY A 1008 -6.72 54.33 -1.47
CA GLY A 1008 -6.22 53.06 -2.00
C GLY A 1008 -7.24 51.98 -2.35
N ASP A 1009 -7.78 52.06 -3.56
CA ASP A 1009 -7.73 51.03 -4.62
C ASP A 1009 -9.05 50.82 -5.39
N ASP A 1010 -8.96 51.15 -6.68
CA ASP A 1010 -9.85 50.72 -7.76
C ASP A 1010 -9.90 49.17 -7.81
N ILE A 1011 -11.05 48.57 -7.52
CA ILE A 1011 -11.32 47.15 -7.80
C ILE A 1011 -11.73 46.97 -9.27
N VAL A 1012 -11.00 46.08 -9.96
CA VAL A 1012 -11.47 45.28 -11.12
C VAL A 1012 -11.89 43.92 -10.64
#